data_AF-A0A5C4J0C6-F1
#
_entry.id   AF-A0A5C4J0C6-F1
#
_cell.length_a   1.000
_cell.length_b   1.000
_cell.length_c   1.000
_cell.angle_alpha   90.00
_cell.angle_beta   90.00
_cell.angle_gamma   90.00
#
_symmetry.space_group_name_H-M   'P 1'
#
loop_
_entity.id
_entity.type
_entity.pdbx_description
1 polymer ?
#
loop_
_entity_poly.entity_id
_entity_poly.type
_entity_poly.pdbx_seq_one_letter_code
_entity_poly.pdbx_strand_id
1 'polypeptide(L)'
;MPLSAPNLDDRRFQQFVDDAKRYIQRRCPEWTDHNVSDPGVTLIEAVAHMVDQLVYRLNRVPDKNHVAFLDLLGITLLPPAAARTDVTFWLSAPQEEDVVLPAGVEIATRRTEHEDAVVFATERDLRVVPCELAAVAVQPEGGTTADHTADVRGGQDFACFSAAPRPGDVLALGLSAAVPSCAVMIRLDSRVDGVGVDPRQPPLRWEAWTGEGWRECEVASDGTGGLNRSGEVVLHVPDGHVMSRLGAQEAGWLRCRVTEPLPGQPFYSVSPTIRQAEAATVGGTTGAVHAETIRDEALGEAAGVPGERFRTEHAPVAAGDPSLVLESSEGGGWREWAAVEHFAASGPADRHFRLDAATGEISFGPAVRTPDGGLRQYGAVPDKGAVLRARRYRTGGGRAGNVARGGLSVLRTSVPYVTQVENREAARGGVDAETLEEAKRRTPVALRAQDRAVTARDYEELARRAAPDTARIRCLPVDEAGTGAVRVLVVPQAVPDPGGRLRFEQLVPGDDLLRRVTRYLDDRRPIGIRLAVGPPFYQGVTVVATVHAFAAAEGEAVRRAALDALYAHLDPLTGGSDGRGWRFGRPLQAGEVFAVLQRVPGVELVDEVRLHAADPLTGKRGDASDRIDLDASALVFSYDHKVRVLGGAS
;
A
#
# COMPACT_ATOMS: atom_id res chain seq x y z
N MET A 1 -0.61 8.70 31.33
CA MET A 1 0.60 7.86 31.23
C MET A 1 0.19 6.43 31.54
N PRO A 2 0.59 5.42 30.74
CA PRO A 2 0.44 4.04 31.17
C PRO A 2 1.23 3.87 32.48
N LEU A 3 0.66 3.15 33.44
CA LEU A 3 1.38 2.77 34.65
C LEU A 3 2.49 1.82 34.21
N SER A 4 3.76 2.21 34.36
CA SER A 4 4.89 1.31 34.14
C SER A 4 4.72 0.09 35.03
N ALA A 5 5.03 -1.10 34.52
CA ALA A 5 5.05 -2.30 35.35
C ALA A 5 6.02 -2.05 36.52
N PRO A 6 5.54 -2.08 37.78
CA PRO A 6 6.40 -1.81 38.92
C PRO A 6 7.40 -2.95 39.07
N ASN A 7 8.65 -2.63 39.41
CA ASN A 7 9.55 -3.63 39.98
C ASN A 7 8.94 -4.09 41.30
N LEU A 8 8.80 -5.40 41.48
CA LEU A 8 8.32 -6.00 42.72
C LEU A 8 9.37 -5.88 43.84
N ASP A 9 10.65 -5.84 43.46
CA ASP A 9 11.77 -5.55 44.34
C ASP A 9 12.82 -4.71 43.57
N ASP A 10 13.15 -3.53 44.09
CA ASP A 10 14.05 -2.55 43.46
C ASP A 10 15.49 -2.60 44.02
N ARG A 11 15.76 -3.52 44.96
CA ARG A 11 17.09 -3.73 45.53
C ARG A 11 18.04 -4.32 44.50
N ARG A 12 19.25 -3.78 44.45
CA ARG A 12 20.37 -4.23 43.62
C ARG A 12 21.44 -4.92 44.46
N PHE A 13 22.30 -5.69 43.82
CA PHE A 13 23.48 -6.34 44.40
C PHE A 13 24.11 -5.58 45.58
N GLN A 14 24.52 -4.32 45.40
CA GLN A 14 25.21 -3.55 46.44
C GLN A 14 24.34 -3.34 47.68
N GLN A 15 23.03 -3.13 47.51
CA GLN A 15 22.11 -2.96 48.62
C GLN A 15 21.96 -4.25 49.42
N PHE A 16 21.99 -5.42 48.77
CA PHE A 16 22.02 -6.72 49.45
C PHE A 16 23.31 -6.92 50.26
N VAL A 17 24.46 -6.55 49.69
CA VAL A 17 25.76 -6.60 50.39
C VAL A 17 25.76 -5.66 51.59
N ASP A 18 25.27 -4.43 51.43
CA ASP A 18 25.23 -3.41 52.48
C ASP A 18 24.25 -3.79 53.61
N ASP A 19 23.12 -4.40 53.26
CA ASP A 19 22.14 -4.91 54.23
C ASP A 19 22.72 -6.10 55.01
N ALA A 20 23.42 -7.02 54.35
CA ALA A 20 24.09 -8.14 54.99
C ALA A 20 25.21 -7.68 55.93
N LYS A 21 26.04 -6.71 55.51
CA LYS A 21 27.08 -6.09 56.36
C LYS A 21 26.48 -5.40 57.57
N ARG A 22 25.38 -4.64 57.41
CA ARG A 22 24.63 -4.03 58.52
C ARG A 22 24.05 -5.09 59.47
N TYR A 23 23.64 -6.24 58.95
CA TYR A 23 23.13 -7.34 59.77
C TYR A 23 24.24 -8.00 60.60
N ILE A 24 25.44 -8.23 60.02
CA ILE A 24 26.62 -8.74 60.73
C ILE A 24 26.99 -7.84 61.89
N GLN A 25 27.12 -6.53 61.67
CA GLN A 25 27.49 -5.57 62.72
C GLN A 25 26.57 -5.62 63.95
N ARG A 26 25.30 -6.01 63.77
CA ARG A 26 24.31 -6.11 64.85
C ARG A 26 24.30 -7.47 65.55
N ARG A 27 24.64 -8.55 64.83
CA ARG A 27 24.43 -9.93 65.31
C ARG A 27 25.72 -10.67 65.62
N CYS A 28 26.83 -10.27 65.00
CA CYS A 28 28.14 -10.91 65.12
C CYS A 28 29.21 -9.82 65.35
N PRO A 29 29.19 -9.09 66.49
CA PRO A 29 30.15 -8.01 66.76
C PRO A 29 31.61 -8.50 66.85
N GLU A 30 31.80 -9.80 67.07
CA GLU A 30 33.10 -10.50 67.07
C GLU A 30 33.75 -10.52 65.66
N TRP A 31 32.96 -10.39 64.59
CA TRP A 31 33.44 -10.37 63.21
C TRP A 31 33.82 -8.94 62.83
N THR A 32 35.13 -8.65 62.83
CA THR A 32 35.67 -7.29 62.71
C THR A 32 36.29 -6.98 61.34
N ASP A 33 36.69 -7.99 60.56
CA ASP A 33 37.17 -7.81 59.20
C ASP A 33 35.98 -7.73 58.23
N HIS A 34 35.89 -6.64 57.47
CA HIS A 34 34.82 -6.40 56.49
C HIS A 34 35.37 -6.00 55.12
N ASN A 35 36.67 -6.24 54.91
CA ASN A 35 37.34 -5.95 53.66
C ASN A 35 36.87 -6.91 52.55
N VAL A 36 37.08 -6.49 51.29
CA VAL A 36 36.73 -7.31 50.11
C VAL A 36 37.48 -8.66 50.11
N SER A 37 38.66 -8.70 50.72
CA SER A 37 39.50 -9.89 50.83
C SER A 37 39.04 -10.90 51.89
N ASP A 38 38.05 -10.55 52.73
CA ASP A 38 37.50 -11.47 53.72
C ASP A 38 36.66 -12.56 53.03
N PRO A 39 37.00 -13.86 53.18
CA PRO A 39 36.23 -14.96 52.60
C PRO A 39 34.73 -14.93 52.97
N GLY A 40 34.39 -14.43 54.16
CA GLY A 40 32.98 -14.29 54.56
C GLY A 40 32.26 -13.17 53.82
N VAL A 41 32.94 -12.06 53.50
CA VAL A 41 32.41 -11.01 52.62
C VAL A 41 32.28 -11.54 51.19
N THR A 42 33.22 -12.33 50.69
CA THR A 42 33.10 -12.99 49.38
C THR A 42 31.88 -13.92 49.31
N LEU A 43 31.58 -14.66 50.37
CA LEU A 43 30.36 -15.49 50.45
C LEU A 43 29.08 -14.64 50.44
N ILE A 44 29.09 -13.48 51.13
CA ILE A 44 27.97 -12.53 51.08
C ILE A 44 27.78 -12.00 49.67
N GLU A 45 28.85 -11.62 48.98
CA GLU A 45 28.78 -11.15 47.60
C GLU A 45 28.25 -12.27 46.68
N ALA A 46 28.70 -13.51 46.84
CA ALA A 46 28.16 -14.64 46.07
C ALA A 46 26.65 -14.85 46.30
N VAL A 47 26.18 -14.77 47.55
CA VAL A 47 24.74 -14.89 47.87
C VAL A 47 23.96 -13.68 47.38
N ALA A 48 24.48 -12.46 47.56
CA ALA A 48 23.87 -11.23 47.05
C ALA A 48 23.71 -11.29 45.53
N HIS A 49 24.71 -11.84 44.82
CA HIS A 49 24.60 -12.07 43.38
C HIS A 49 23.49 -13.07 43.03
N MET A 50 23.38 -14.20 43.75
CA MET A 50 22.28 -15.15 43.54
C MET A 50 20.90 -14.51 43.78
N VAL A 51 20.77 -13.70 44.84
CA VAL A 51 19.52 -12.99 45.16
C VAL A 51 19.20 -11.93 44.10
N ASP A 52 20.20 -11.19 43.63
CA ASP A 52 20.04 -10.21 42.54
C ASP A 52 19.51 -10.89 41.26
N GLN A 53 20.00 -12.09 40.92
CA GLN A 53 19.45 -12.90 39.82
C GLN A 53 18.01 -13.38 40.06
N LEU A 54 17.64 -13.70 41.31
CA LEU A 54 16.25 -14.06 41.66
C LEU A 54 15.32 -12.85 41.56
N VAL A 55 15.75 -11.68 42.04
CA VAL A 55 15.02 -10.41 41.92
C VAL A 55 14.81 -10.04 40.46
N TYR A 56 15.84 -10.19 39.62
CA TYR A 56 15.69 -10.02 38.17
C TYR A 56 14.57 -10.90 37.61
N ARG A 57 14.49 -12.18 37.98
CA ARG A 57 13.41 -13.10 37.55
C ARG A 57 12.05 -12.70 38.12
N LEU A 58 11.98 -12.30 39.39
CA LEU A 58 10.76 -11.86 40.06
C LEU A 58 10.18 -10.62 39.37
N ASN A 59 11.02 -9.66 38.98
CA ASN A 59 10.59 -8.45 38.28
C ASN A 59 10.07 -8.71 36.86
N ARG A 60 10.23 -9.93 36.31
CA ARG A 60 9.59 -10.35 35.04
C ARG A 60 8.19 -10.96 35.22
N VAL A 61 7.75 -11.23 36.45
CA VAL A 61 6.43 -11.81 36.73
C VAL A 61 5.27 -10.90 36.31
N PRO A 62 5.28 -9.58 36.58
CA PRO A 62 4.19 -8.70 36.14
C PRO A 62 3.96 -8.73 34.63
N ASP A 63 5.02 -8.72 33.83
CA ASP A 63 4.92 -8.83 32.37
C ASP A 63 4.36 -10.18 31.92
N LYS A 64 4.83 -11.28 32.53
CA LYS A 64 4.31 -12.63 32.24
C LYS A 64 2.81 -12.73 32.56
N ASN A 65 2.38 -12.17 33.69
CA ASN A 65 0.97 -12.15 34.08
C ASN A 65 0.15 -11.32 33.10
N HIS A 66 0.66 -10.17 32.65
CA HIS A 66 -0.03 -9.36 31.64
C HIS A 66 -0.25 -10.15 30.35
N VAL A 67 0.77 -10.85 29.83
CA VAL A 67 0.62 -11.71 28.64
C VAL A 67 -0.41 -12.81 28.88
N ALA A 68 -0.39 -13.47 30.03
CA ALA A 68 -1.38 -14.49 30.38
C ALA A 68 -2.81 -13.92 30.46
N PHE A 69 -2.99 -12.68 30.93
CA PHE A 69 -4.29 -12.00 30.88
C PHE A 69 -4.72 -11.67 29.46
N LEU A 70 -3.81 -11.24 28.58
CA LEU A 70 -4.12 -11.01 27.17
C LEU A 70 -4.61 -12.29 26.48
N ASP A 71 -3.91 -13.40 26.73
CA ASP A 71 -4.26 -14.72 26.21
C ASP A 71 -5.62 -15.20 26.76
N LEU A 72 -5.87 -15.02 28.06
CA LEU A 72 -7.16 -15.33 28.69
C LEU A 72 -8.32 -14.54 28.06
N LEU A 73 -8.06 -13.30 27.62
CA LEU A 73 -9.03 -12.45 26.94
C LEU A 73 -9.15 -12.77 25.44
N GLY A 74 -8.39 -13.75 24.94
CA GLY A 74 -8.39 -14.17 23.54
C GLY A 74 -7.73 -13.17 22.58
N ILE A 75 -6.89 -12.27 23.10
CA ILE A 75 -6.19 -11.27 22.30
C ILE A 75 -5.02 -11.92 21.56
N THR A 76 -5.08 -11.91 20.24
CA THR A 76 -3.98 -12.32 19.36
C THR A 76 -3.25 -11.10 18.80
N LEU A 77 -2.01 -11.31 18.37
CA LEU A 77 -1.24 -10.30 17.63
C LEU A 77 -1.81 -10.15 16.22
N LEU A 78 -1.86 -8.92 15.71
CA LEU A 78 -2.20 -8.71 14.30
C LEU A 78 -1.08 -9.26 13.40
N PRO A 79 -1.43 -10.05 12.36
CA PRO A 79 -0.45 -10.59 11.43
C PRO A 79 0.17 -9.49 10.55
N PRO A 80 1.33 -9.76 9.92
CA PRO A 80 1.88 -8.86 8.94
C PRO A 80 0.98 -8.79 7.70
N ALA A 81 1.01 -7.67 6.99
CA ALA A 81 0.41 -7.54 5.66
C ALA A 81 1.49 -7.49 4.59
N ALA A 82 1.20 -8.04 3.41
CA ALA A 82 2.14 -8.08 2.30
C ALA A 82 1.93 -6.91 1.34
N ALA A 83 3.03 -6.28 0.92
CA ALA A 83 2.98 -5.23 -0.10
C ALA A 83 2.67 -5.82 -1.49
N ARG A 84 1.93 -5.07 -2.30
CA ARG A 84 1.50 -5.45 -3.65
C ARG A 84 1.75 -4.34 -4.65
N THR A 85 2.05 -4.71 -5.88
CA THR A 85 2.08 -3.80 -7.04
C THR A 85 1.87 -4.57 -8.34
N ASP A 86 1.55 -3.86 -9.41
CA ASP A 86 1.62 -4.39 -10.76
C ASP A 86 3.03 -4.23 -11.33
N VAL A 87 3.49 -5.29 -12.00
CA VAL A 87 4.80 -5.33 -12.64
C VAL A 87 4.67 -5.67 -14.11
N THR A 88 5.40 -4.92 -14.93
CA THR A 88 5.45 -5.08 -16.38
C THR A 88 6.72 -5.82 -16.75
N PHE A 89 6.56 -6.92 -17.48
CA PHE A 89 7.64 -7.67 -18.12
C PHE A 89 7.73 -7.24 -19.58
N TRP A 90 8.90 -6.79 -20.01
CA TRP A 90 9.18 -6.35 -21.37
C TRP A 90 9.89 -7.45 -22.15
N LEU A 91 9.41 -7.72 -23.37
CA LEU A 91 10.02 -8.70 -24.25
C LEU A 91 11.26 -8.12 -24.93
N SER A 92 12.21 -8.98 -25.31
CA SER A 92 13.37 -8.64 -26.14
C SER A 92 12.96 -8.16 -27.54
N ALA A 93 11.87 -8.72 -28.05
CA ALA A 93 11.26 -8.42 -29.34
C ALA A 93 9.82 -8.97 -29.33
N PRO A 94 8.93 -8.49 -30.20
CA PRO A 94 7.66 -9.16 -30.46
C PRO A 94 7.88 -10.65 -30.78
N GLN A 95 6.98 -11.51 -30.28
CA GLN A 95 7.04 -12.96 -30.49
C GLN A 95 5.89 -13.41 -31.40
N GLU A 96 6.05 -14.57 -32.03
CA GLU A 96 5.01 -15.19 -32.87
C GLU A 96 4.06 -16.08 -32.06
N GLU A 97 4.51 -16.57 -30.90
CA GLU A 97 3.76 -17.42 -29.99
C GLU A 97 3.56 -16.74 -28.63
N ASP A 98 2.58 -17.24 -27.86
CA ASP A 98 2.31 -16.79 -26.49
C ASP A 98 3.55 -16.97 -25.59
N VAL A 99 3.98 -15.89 -24.95
CA VAL A 99 4.95 -15.99 -23.85
C VAL A 99 4.19 -16.13 -22.53
N VAL A 100 4.36 -17.28 -21.87
CA VAL A 100 3.68 -17.58 -20.61
C VAL A 100 4.63 -17.34 -19.43
N LEU A 101 4.22 -16.46 -18.52
CA LEU A 101 4.86 -16.24 -17.23
C LEU A 101 4.00 -16.90 -16.16
N PRO A 102 4.45 -18.00 -15.53
CA PRO A 102 3.67 -18.64 -14.47
C PRO A 102 3.57 -17.75 -13.24
N ALA A 103 2.58 -18.00 -12.39
CA ALA A 103 2.58 -17.52 -11.02
C ALA A 103 3.84 -18.02 -10.27
N GLY A 104 4.39 -17.19 -9.39
CA GLY A 104 5.60 -17.51 -8.64
C GLY A 104 6.91 -17.06 -9.30
N VAL A 105 6.87 -16.35 -10.44
CA VAL A 105 8.07 -15.72 -11.02
C VAL A 105 8.60 -14.67 -10.04
N GLU A 106 9.86 -14.82 -9.64
CA GLU A 106 10.50 -13.94 -8.67
C GLU A 106 11.18 -12.75 -9.33
N ILE A 107 10.93 -11.58 -8.74
CA ILE A 107 11.52 -10.29 -9.10
C ILE A 107 11.98 -9.57 -7.85
N ALA A 108 12.93 -8.65 -7.98
CA ALA A 108 13.49 -7.99 -6.81
C ALA A 108 13.94 -6.55 -7.06
N THR A 109 14.16 -5.83 -5.96
CA THR A 109 14.97 -4.61 -5.98
C THR A 109 16.43 -4.92 -6.27
N ARG A 110 17.19 -3.91 -6.70
CA ARG A 110 18.65 -4.03 -6.78
C ARG A 110 19.22 -4.14 -5.37
N ARG A 111 20.09 -5.12 -5.16
CA ARG A 111 20.89 -5.22 -3.93
C ARG A 111 21.90 -4.08 -3.89
N THR A 112 22.06 -3.45 -2.72
CA THR A 112 23.12 -2.47 -2.47
C THR A 112 24.08 -3.00 -1.39
N GLU A 113 25.15 -2.27 -1.09
CA GLU A 113 26.08 -2.65 -0.01
C GLU A 113 25.44 -2.60 1.38
N HIS A 114 24.36 -1.82 1.54
CA HIS A 114 23.71 -1.56 2.83
C HIS A 114 22.31 -2.18 2.94
N GLU A 115 21.72 -2.62 1.83
CA GLU A 115 20.36 -3.14 1.78
C GLU A 115 20.28 -4.43 0.96
N ASP A 116 19.69 -5.45 1.56
CA ASP A 116 19.36 -6.69 0.86
C ASP A 116 18.23 -6.46 -0.16
N ALA A 117 18.24 -7.26 -1.22
CA ALA A 117 17.23 -7.19 -2.25
C ALA A 117 15.87 -7.70 -1.73
N VAL A 118 14.85 -6.86 -1.87
CA VAL A 118 13.46 -7.13 -1.51
C VAL A 118 12.82 -7.93 -2.64
N VAL A 119 12.24 -9.11 -2.35
CA VAL A 119 11.79 -10.08 -3.36
C VAL A 119 10.27 -10.17 -3.41
N PHE A 120 9.72 -10.11 -4.62
CA PHE A 120 8.31 -10.28 -4.92
C PHE A 120 8.10 -11.48 -5.83
N ALA A 121 6.93 -12.10 -5.73
CA ALA A 121 6.50 -13.18 -6.62
C ALA A 121 5.22 -12.79 -7.37
N THR A 122 5.10 -13.19 -8.64
CA THR A 122 3.87 -13.02 -9.43
C THR A 122 2.72 -13.84 -8.84
N GLU A 123 1.51 -13.30 -8.85
CA GLU A 123 0.37 -13.94 -8.16
C GLU A 123 -0.48 -14.84 -9.05
N ARG A 124 -0.47 -14.56 -10.35
CA ARG A 124 -1.26 -15.21 -11.38
C ARG A 124 -0.40 -15.40 -12.63
N ASP A 125 -0.74 -16.42 -13.39
CA ASP A 125 -0.16 -16.63 -14.71
C ASP A 125 -0.48 -15.43 -15.60
N LEU A 126 0.51 -14.97 -16.34
CA LEU A 126 0.39 -13.93 -17.35
C LEU A 126 0.70 -14.55 -18.71
N ARG A 127 -0.22 -14.37 -19.66
CA ARG A 127 -0.02 -14.75 -21.06
C ARG A 127 0.19 -13.48 -21.87
N VAL A 128 1.38 -13.31 -22.42
CA VAL A 128 1.68 -12.23 -23.36
C VAL A 128 1.32 -12.72 -24.74
N VAL A 129 0.10 -12.40 -25.16
CA VAL A 129 -0.47 -12.86 -26.44
C VAL A 129 0.08 -11.99 -27.57
N PRO A 130 0.64 -12.58 -28.64
CA PRO A 130 1.14 -11.82 -29.78
C PRO A 130 -0.03 -11.21 -30.57
N CYS A 131 0.17 -10.01 -31.11
CA CYS A 131 -0.79 -9.37 -31.99
C CYS A 131 -0.10 -8.60 -33.11
N GLU A 132 -0.85 -8.38 -34.18
CA GLU A 132 -0.50 -7.52 -35.30
C GLU A 132 -1.64 -6.55 -35.59
N LEU A 133 -1.38 -5.49 -36.35
CA LEU A 133 -2.45 -4.59 -36.81
C LEU A 133 -3.24 -5.27 -37.94
N ALA A 134 -4.52 -5.55 -37.68
CA ALA A 134 -5.42 -6.20 -38.63
C ALA A 134 -6.32 -5.22 -39.38
N ALA A 135 -6.79 -4.17 -38.70
CA ALA A 135 -7.74 -3.20 -39.24
C ALA A 135 -7.47 -1.77 -38.74
N VAL A 136 -7.86 -0.78 -39.54
CA VAL A 136 -7.82 0.64 -39.16
C VAL A 136 -9.12 1.30 -39.60
N ALA A 137 -9.72 2.07 -38.70
CA ALA A 137 -10.95 2.80 -38.99
C ALA A 137 -10.94 4.19 -38.35
N VAL A 138 -11.65 5.13 -38.95
CA VAL A 138 -11.84 6.48 -38.43
C VAL A 138 -13.33 6.73 -38.23
N GLN A 139 -13.69 7.33 -37.11
CA GLN A 139 -15.06 7.66 -36.78
C GLN A 139 -15.14 9.12 -36.29
N PRO A 140 -15.70 10.04 -37.10
CA PRO A 140 -16.00 11.39 -36.65
C PRO A 140 -17.05 11.41 -35.54
N GLU A 141 -17.05 12.45 -34.70
CA GLU A 141 -18.08 12.66 -33.68
C GLU A 141 -19.49 12.64 -34.31
N GLY A 142 -20.35 11.72 -33.86
CA GLY A 142 -21.72 11.55 -34.38
C GLY A 142 -21.81 11.03 -35.83
N GLY A 143 -20.68 10.67 -36.45
CA GLY A 143 -20.60 10.17 -37.81
C GLY A 143 -20.57 8.64 -37.92
N THR A 144 -20.56 8.16 -39.17
CA THR A 144 -20.36 6.73 -39.50
C THR A 144 -18.88 6.38 -39.53
N THR A 145 -18.54 5.17 -39.08
CA THR A 145 -17.18 4.62 -39.16
C THR A 145 -16.77 4.37 -40.62
N ALA A 146 -15.58 4.86 -41.00
CA ALA A 146 -14.94 4.60 -42.29
C ALA A 146 -13.73 3.66 -42.10
N ASP A 147 -13.63 2.63 -42.96
CA ASP A 147 -12.52 1.66 -42.96
C ASP A 147 -11.37 2.19 -43.81
N HIS A 148 -10.18 2.31 -43.22
CA HIS A 148 -8.94 2.78 -43.84
C HIS A 148 -7.86 1.69 -43.90
N THR A 149 -8.24 0.43 -43.68
CA THR A 149 -7.30 -0.71 -43.67
C THR A 149 -6.59 -0.88 -45.03
N ALA A 150 -7.30 -0.66 -46.14
CA ALA A 150 -6.71 -0.73 -47.47
C ALA A 150 -5.72 0.41 -47.74
N ASP A 151 -5.99 1.60 -47.22
CA ASP A 151 -5.12 2.77 -47.38
C ASP A 151 -3.77 2.54 -46.69
N VAL A 152 -3.80 2.03 -45.44
CA VAL A 152 -2.58 1.67 -44.68
C VAL A 152 -1.77 0.58 -45.39
N ARG A 153 -2.42 -0.48 -45.88
CA ARG A 153 -1.75 -1.55 -46.63
C ARG A 153 -1.17 -1.06 -47.96
N GLY A 154 -1.81 -0.07 -48.58
CA GLY A 154 -1.34 0.59 -49.80
C GLY A 154 -0.30 1.69 -49.56
N GLY A 155 -0.02 2.06 -48.30
CA GLY A 155 0.85 3.18 -47.94
C GLY A 155 0.33 4.54 -48.41
N GLN A 156 -1.00 4.71 -48.43
CA GLN A 156 -1.70 5.95 -48.74
C GLN A 156 -1.98 6.76 -47.47
N ASP A 157 -1.81 8.07 -47.55
CA ASP A 157 -2.07 8.98 -46.43
C ASP A 157 -3.59 9.10 -46.20
N PHE A 158 -4.05 8.94 -44.96
CA PHE A 158 -5.43 9.21 -44.54
C PHE A 158 -5.45 10.07 -43.27
N ALA A 159 -6.51 10.86 -43.10
CA ALA A 159 -6.67 11.72 -41.92
C ALA A 159 -7.13 10.90 -40.71
N CYS A 160 -6.47 11.07 -39.55
CA CYS A 160 -6.81 10.36 -38.32
C CYS A 160 -8.19 10.75 -37.75
N PHE A 161 -8.60 11.98 -38.00
CA PHE A 161 -9.80 12.61 -37.45
C PHE A 161 -10.55 13.40 -38.54
N SER A 162 -11.61 14.10 -38.17
CA SER A 162 -12.27 15.02 -39.10
C SER A 162 -11.32 16.18 -39.51
N ALA A 163 -11.54 16.77 -40.69
CA ALA A 163 -10.64 17.79 -41.26
C ALA A 163 -10.32 18.94 -40.28
N ALA A 164 -11.31 19.34 -39.48
CA ALA A 164 -11.14 20.16 -38.30
C ALA A 164 -11.52 19.30 -37.08
N PRO A 165 -10.53 18.68 -36.39
CA PRO A 165 -10.80 17.68 -35.37
C PRO A 165 -11.75 18.19 -34.31
N ARG A 166 -12.62 17.31 -33.78
CA ARG A 166 -13.57 17.64 -32.72
C ARG A 166 -13.41 16.70 -31.54
N PRO A 167 -13.66 17.15 -30.29
CA PRO A 167 -13.82 16.23 -29.17
C PRO A 167 -14.80 15.12 -29.54
N GLY A 168 -14.41 13.87 -29.36
CA GLY A 168 -15.19 12.69 -29.76
C GLY A 168 -14.81 12.07 -31.10
N ASP A 169 -13.97 12.72 -31.93
CA ASP A 169 -13.37 12.06 -33.09
C ASP A 169 -12.47 10.90 -32.64
N VAL A 170 -12.49 9.81 -33.41
CA VAL A 170 -11.83 8.56 -33.07
C VAL A 170 -11.01 8.01 -34.23
N LEU A 171 -9.77 7.62 -33.93
CA LEU A 171 -8.96 6.68 -34.70
C LEU A 171 -9.01 5.33 -34.01
N ALA A 172 -9.55 4.30 -34.67
CA ALA A 172 -9.63 2.93 -34.15
C ALA A 172 -8.62 2.01 -34.86
N LEU A 173 -7.91 1.22 -34.06
CA LEU A 173 -6.90 0.25 -34.47
C LEU A 173 -7.35 -1.13 -34.01
N GLY A 174 -7.64 -2.02 -34.96
CA GLY A 174 -8.05 -3.39 -34.71
C GLY A 174 -6.84 -4.32 -34.70
N LEU A 175 -6.60 -4.95 -33.56
CA LEU A 175 -5.56 -5.97 -33.40
C LEU A 175 -6.05 -7.34 -33.85
N SER A 176 -5.13 -8.17 -34.35
CA SER A 176 -5.43 -9.55 -34.78
C SER A 176 -5.91 -10.47 -33.67
N ALA A 177 -5.64 -10.13 -32.40
CA ALA A 177 -6.04 -10.88 -31.23
C ALA A 177 -6.42 -9.96 -30.05
N ALA A 178 -7.15 -10.51 -29.08
CA ALA A 178 -7.35 -9.88 -27.79
C ALA A 178 -6.09 -10.06 -26.94
N VAL A 179 -5.56 -8.95 -26.46
CA VAL A 179 -4.31 -8.88 -25.68
C VAL A 179 -4.53 -8.34 -24.25
N PRO A 180 -5.31 -9.04 -23.40
CA PRO A 180 -5.57 -8.58 -22.03
C PRO A 180 -4.28 -8.48 -21.23
N SER A 181 -4.16 -7.43 -20.41
CA SER A 181 -2.98 -7.18 -19.56
C SER A 181 -1.65 -7.03 -20.32
N CYS A 182 -1.69 -6.83 -21.63
CA CYS A 182 -0.48 -6.71 -22.45
C CYS A 182 -0.03 -5.24 -22.61
N ALA A 183 1.25 -5.04 -22.87
CA ALA A 183 1.78 -3.78 -23.37
C ALA A 183 1.89 -3.86 -24.89
N VAL A 184 1.18 -2.98 -25.60
CA VAL A 184 1.12 -2.93 -27.06
C VAL A 184 1.86 -1.70 -27.56
N MET A 185 2.84 -1.93 -28.42
CA MET A 185 3.52 -0.88 -29.18
C MET A 185 2.76 -0.65 -30.49
N ILE A 186 2.44 0.61 -30.77
CA ILE A 186 1.85 1.06 -32.03
C ILE A 186 2.89 1.98 -32.68
N ARG A 187 3.43 1.57 -33.82
CA ARG A 187 4.31 2.40 -34.63
C ARG A 187 3.48 3.08 -35.70
N LEU A 188 3.59 4.40 -35.77
CA LEU A 188 2.86 5.23 -36.72
C LEU A 188 3.85 6.01 -37.57
N ASP A 189 3.70 5.93 -38.89
CA ASP A 189 4.33 6.87 -39.82
C ASP A 189 3.35 8.01 -40.10
N SER A 190 3.61 9.17 -39.48
CA SER A 190 2.74 10.34 -39.55
C SER A 190 3.49 11.54 -40.12
N ARG A 191 2.81 12.28 -41.01
CA ARG A 191 3.32 13.53 -41.58
C ARG A 191 2.82 14.73 -40.78
N VAL A 192 3.73 15.67 -40.52
CA VAL A 192 3.47 16.88 -39.73
C VAL A 192 2.60 17.84 -40.54
N ASP A 193 1.28 17.66 -40.46
CA ASP A 193 0.30 18.66 -40.92
C ASP A 193 -0.61 19.17 -39.77
N GLY A 194 -0.57 18.52 -38.59
CA GLY A 194 -1.30 18.95 -37.40
C GLY A 194 -0.66 20.18 -36.74
N VAL A 195 -1.14 21.38 -37.07
CA VAL A 195 -0.69 22.62 -36.45
C VAL A 195 -1.53 22.91 -35.19
N GLY A 196 -0.88 23.32 -34.10
CA GLY A 196 -1.56 23.95 -32.95
C GLY A 196 -1.75 23.09 -31.69
N VAL A 197 -1.08 21.94 -31.54
CA VAL A 197 -1.11 21.12 -30.30
C VAL A 197 0.24 21.16 -29.58
N ASP A 198 0.25 21.15 -28.24
CA ASP A 198 1.47 20.89 -27.46
C ASP A 198 1.79 19.39 -27.53
N PRO A 199 2.91 18.97 -28.15
CA PRO A 199 3.28 17.55 -28.28
C PRO A 199 3.45 16.82 -26.95
N ARG A 200 3.62 17.56 -25.83
CA ARG A 200 3.78 16.99 -24.49
C ARG A 200 2.46 16.80 -23.77
N GLN A 201 1.39 17.41 -24.27
CA GLN A 201 0.07 17.34 -23.67
C GLN A 201 -1.01 17.40 -24.76
N PRO A 202 -1.10 16.38 -25.63
CA PRO A 202 -2.14 16.33 -26.64
C PRO A 202 -3.51 16.04 -26.01
N PRO A 203 -4.61 16.63 -26.50
CA PRO A 203 -5.97 16.36 -26.03
C PRO A 203 -6.47 15.03 -26.61
N LEU A 204 -5.77 13.94 -26.30
CA LEU A 204 -6.03 12.58 -26.76
C LEU A 204 -6.16 11.64 -25.59
N ARG A 205 -7.06 10.65 -25.73
CA ARG A 205 -7.21 9.54 -24.79
C ARG A 205 -7.17 8.22 -25.54
N TRP A 206 -6.36 7.29 -25.06
CA TRP A 206 -6.32 5.92 -25.57
C TRP A 206 -7.23 5.01 -24.77
N GLU A 207 -8.01 4.19 -25.44
CA GLU A 207 -8.99 3.29 -24.82
C GLU A 207 -8.96 1.92 -25.53
N ALA A 208 -9.23 0.85 -24.78
CA ALA A 208 -9.39 -0.50 -25.29
C ALA A 208 -10.83 -0.98 -25.08
N TRP A 209 -11.34 -1.78 -26.01
CA TRP A 209 -12.65 -2.39 -25.85
C TRP A 209 -12.59 -3.57 -24.87
N THR A 210 -13.43 -3.54 -23.85
CA THR A 210 -13.57 -4.64 -22.88
C THR A 210 -14.99 -5.19 -22.90
N GLY A 211 -15.23 -6.31 -22.21
CA GLY A 211 -16.60 -6.86 -22.05
C GLY A 211 -17.61 -5.89 -21.42
N GLU A 212 -17.12 -4.87 -20.72
CA GLU A 212 -17.92 -3.81 -20.08
C GLU A 212 -17.98 -2.50 -20.89
N GLY A 213 -17.34 -2.47 -22.07
CA GLY A 213 -17.23 -1.30 -22.94
C GLY A 213 -15.80 -0.73 -23.01
N TRP A 214 -15.68 0.51 -23.51
CA TRP A 214 -14.39 1.19 -23.66
C TRP A 214 -13.79 1.55 -22.31
N ARG A 215 -12.57 1.08 -22.05
CA ARG A 215 -11.79 1.42 -20.85
C ARG A 215 -10.49 2.09 -21.24
N GLU A 216 -10.07 3.06 -20.44
CA GLU A 216 -8.85 3.83 -20.69
C GLU A 216 -7.59 2.95 -20.62
N CYS A 217 -6.69 3.16 -21.57
CA CYS A 217 -5.34 2.59 -21.59
C CYS A 217 -4.36 3.60 -21.00
N GLU A 218 -3.46 3.13 -20.14
CA GLU A 218 -2.34 3.96 -19.72
C GLU A 218 -1.30 4.05 -20.85
N VAL A 219 -0.85 5.27 -21.14
CA VAL A 219 0.19 5.52 -22.15
C VAL A 219 1.55 5.49 -21.47
N ALA A 220 2.34 4.45 -21.74
CA ALA A 220 3.69 4.32 -21.19
C ALA A 220 4.65 5.32 -21.84
N SER A 221 4.53 5.52 -23.16
CA SER A 221 5.29 6.48 -23.93
C SER A 221 4.53 6.89 -25.19
N ASP A 222 4.74 8.14 -25.63
CA ASP A 222 4.27 8.65 -26.92
C ASP A 222 5.40 9.47 -27.58
N GLY A 223 6.08 8.86 -28.55
CA GLY A 223 7.09 9.51 -29.39
C GLY A 223 6.50 10.33 -30.54
N THR A 224 5.22 10.14 -30.87
CA THR A 224 4.53 10.77 -32.01
C THR A 224 4.19 12.24 -31.74
N GLY A 225 4.26 12.67 -30.48
CA GLY A 225 3.95 14.04 -30.09
C GLY A 225 2.49 14.42 -30.35
N GLY A 226 1.56 13.52 -29.98
CA GLY A 226 0.14 13.68 -30.30
C GLY A 226 -0.17 13.42 -31.77
N LEU A 227 0.40 12.35 -32.35
CA LEU A 227 0.24 11.94 -33.75
C LEU A 227 0.81 12.93 -34.78
N ASN A 228 1.63 13.89 -34.37
CA ASN A 228 2.16 14.94 -35.25
C ASN A 228 3.42 14.55 -36.01
N ARG A 229 4.12 13.50 -35.59
CA ARG A 229 5.32 12.98 -36.28
C ARG A 229 5.35 11.46 -36.20
N SER A 230 6.13 10.85 -37.09
CA SER A 230 6.41 9.42 -37.00
C SER A 230 7.04 9.06 -35.66
N GLY A 231 6.60 7.96 -35.08
CA GLY A 231 7.01 7.54 -33.74
C GLY A 231 6.22 6.35 -33.24
N GLU A 232 6.47 5.99 -31.99
CA GLU A 232 5.84 4.86 -31.33
C GLU A 232 5.01 5.34 -30.14
N VAL A 233 3.86 4.70 -29.95
CA VAL A 233 3.03 4.83 -28.75
C VAL A 233 2.98 3.46 -28.08
N VAL A 234 3.32 3.40 -26.79
CA VAL A 234 3.22 2.15 -26.02
C VAL A 234 2.07 2.27 -25.03
N LEU A 235 1.12 1.33 -25.11
CA LEU A 235 -0.10 1.32 -24.32
C LEU A 235 -0.15 0.11 -23.41
N HIS A 236 -0.52 0.30 -22.14
CA HIS A 236 -0.94 -0.78 -21.26
C HIS A 236 -2.42 -1.08 -21.46
N VAL A 237 -2.70 -2.26 -21.98
CA VAL A 237 -4.05 -2.72 -22.30
C VAL A 237 -4.70 -3.33 -21.04
N PRO A 238 -5.93 -2.93 -20.67
CA PRO A 238 -6.67 -3.50 -19.55
C PRO A 238 -6.81 -5.02 -19.60
N ASP A 239 -6.94 -5.66 -18.44
CA ASP A 239 -7.12 -7.11 -18.29
C ASP A 239 -8.42 -7.65 -18.89
N GLY A 240 -9.44 -6.81 -19.02
CA GLY A 240 -10.73 -7.15 -19.62
C GLY A 240 -10.79 -7.02 -21.15
N HIS A 241 -9.67 -6.78 -21.84
CA HIS A 241 -9.66 -6.60 -23.31
C HIS A 241 -10.07 -7.88 -24.04
N VAL A 242 -11.04 -7.75 -24.94
CA VAL A 242 -11.68 -8.87 -25.66
C VAL A 242 -11.88 -8.51 -27.13
N MET A 243 -12.05 -9.53 -27.98
CA MET A 243 -12.44 -9.34 -29.38
C MET A 243 -13.83 -8.70 -29.44
N SER A 244 -14.02 -7.75 -30.36
CA SER A 244 -15.33 -7.17 -30.64
C SER A 244 -15.46 -6.74 -32.10
N ARG A 245 -16.68 -6.35 -32.48
CA ARG A 245 -16.98 -5.90 -33.84
C ARG A 245 -17.16 -4.39 -33.91
N LEU A 246 -16.48 -3.78 -34.86
CA LEU A 246 -16.69 -2.38 -35.27
C LEU A 246 -16.93 -2.37 -36.77
N GLY A 247 -18.15 -1.99 -37.17
CA GLY A 247 -18.59 -2.15 -38.57
C GLY A 247 -18.62 -3.63 -38.98
N ALA A 248 -17.90 -3.97 -40.04
CA ALA A 248 -17.81 -5.33 -40.58
C ALA A 248 -16.60 -6.13 -40.05
N GLN A 249 -15.70 -5.51 -39.29
CA GLN A 249 -14.44 -6.11 -38.86
C GLN A 249 -14.52 -6.62 -37.42
N GLU A 250 -13.96 -7.80 -37.17
CA GLU A 250 -13.82 -8.40 -35.84
C GLU A 250 -12.35 -8.38 -35.43
N ALA A 251 -12.03 -7.67 -34.34
CA ALA A 251 -10.66 -7.40 -33.91
C ALA A 251 -10.60 -7.11 -32.40
N GLY A 252 -9.39 -7.11 -31.82
CA GLY A 252 -9.13 -6.54 -30.50
C GLY A 252 -8.97 -5.03 -30.63
N TRP A 253 -10.01 -4.25 -30.35
CA TRP A 253 -10.02 -2.84 -30.69
C TRP A 253 -9.35 -1.96 -29.63
N LEU A 254 -8.36 -1.20 -30.08
CA LEU A 254 -7.84 -0.02 -29.42
C LEU A 254 -8.35 1.23 -30.14
N ARG A 255 -8.55 2.33 -29.44
CA ARG A 255 -8.91 3.61 -30.06
C ARG A 255 -8.20 4.79 -29.41
N CYS A 256 -7.85 5.76 -30.25
CA CYS A 256 -7.41 7.08 -29.85
C CYS A 256 -8.59 8.04 -30.07
N ARG A 257 -9.05 8.69 -29.00
CA ARG A 257 -10.18 9.61 -29.01
C ARG A 257 -9.72 11.02 -28.69
N VAL A 258 -10.17 12.00 -29.48
CA VAL A 258 -9.95 13.42 -29.19
C VAL A 258 -10.80 13.83 -27.98
N THR A 259 -10.21 14.49 -27.00
CA THR A 259 -10.90 14.96 -25.79
C THR A 259 -11.13 16.46 -25.84
N GLU A 260 -12.00 16.97 -24.97
CA GLU A 260 -12.11 18.41 -24.76
C GLU A 260 -10.76 18.96 -24.25
N PRO A 261 -10.26 20.06 -24.83
CA PRO A 261 -9.05 20.70 -24.34
C PRO A 261 -9.29 21.36 -22.99
N LEU A 262 -8.29 21.29 -22.11
CA LEU A 262 -8.27 22.06 -20.86
C LEU A 262 -8.23 23.57 -21.16
N PRO A 263 -8.69 24.44 -20.24
CA PRO A 263 -8.60 25.89 -20.42
C PRO A 263 -7.18 26.36 -20.75
N GLY A 264 -7.00 26.96 -21.93
CA GLY A 264 -5.70 27.45 -22.41
C GLY A 264 -4.80 26.39 -23.08
N GLN A 265 -5.27 25.14 -23.21
CA GLN A 265 -4.56 24.10 -23.94
C GLN A 265 -4.73 24.31 -25.46
N PRO A 266 -3.63 24.35 -26.24
CA PRO A 266 -3.70 24.41 -27.70
C PRO A 266 -4.40 23.17 -28.28
N PHE A 267 -5.19 23.36 -29.34
CA PHE A 267 -6.02 22.31 -29.94
C PHE A 267 -5.71 22.13 -31.43
N TYR A 268 -6.02 20.95 -31.99
CA TYR A 268 -5.76 20.64 -33.39
C TYR A 268 -6.49 21.61 -34.32
N SER A 269 -5.74 22.31 -35.18
CA SER A 269 -6.32 23.12 -36.26
C SER A 269 -6.51 22.34 -37.56
N VAL A 270 -5.77 21.24 -37.72
CA VAL A 270 -5.80 20.33 -38.88
C VAL A 270 -5.63 18.90 -38.34
N SER A 271 -6.32 17.92 -38.96
CA SER A 271 -6.12 16.51 -38.61
C SER A 271 -4.70 16.06 -38.96
N PRO A 272 -4.00 15.34 -38.06
CA PRO A 272 -2.82 14.58 -38.45
C PRO A 272 -3.19 13.51 -39.48
N THR A 273 -2.21 13.09 -40.27
CA THR A 273 -2.37 12.05 -41.29
C THR A 273 -1.41 10.89 -41.04
N ILE A 274 -1.91 9.67 -41.13
CA ILE A 274 -1.10 8.45 -41.03
C ILE A 274 -0.94 7.85 -42.41
N ARG A 275 0.27 7.39 -42.71
CA ARG A 275 0.60 6.65 -43.93
C ARG A 275 0.73 5.15 -43.69
N GLN A 276 1.38 4.79 -42.60
CA GLN A 276 1.60 3.41 -42.18
C GLN A 276 1.35 3.29 -40.68
N ALA A 277 0.83 2.13 -40.28
CA ALA A 277 0.63 1.78 -38.89
C ALA A 277 0.99 0.30 -38.70
N GLU A 278 1.69 0.01 -37.61
CA GLU A 278 2.01 -1.34 -37.17
C GLU A 278 1.67 -1.45 -35.68
N ALA A 279 1.28 -2.64 -35.23
CA ALA A 279 1.05 -2.91 -33.83
C ALA A 279 1.72 -4.24 -33.46
N ALA A 280 2.30 -4.30 -32.27
CA ALA A 280 2.92 -5.50 -31.75
C ALA A 280 2.83 -5.54 -30.23
N THR A 281 2.62 -6.73 -29.67
CA THR A 281 2.76 -6.95 -28.23
C THR A 281 4.24 -6.94 -27.86
N VAL A 282 4.62 -6.07 -26.91
CA VAL A 282 6.01 -5.87 -26.48
C VAL A 282 6.23 -6.18 -25.00
N GLY A 283 5.18 -6.58 -24.29
CA GLY A 283 5.26 -6.95 -22.89
C GLY A 283 3.91 -7.29 -22.29
N GLY A 284 3.87 -7.51 -20.98
CA GLY A 284 2.64 -7.72 -20.23
C GLY A 284 2.78 -7.39 -18.76
N THR A 285 1.66 -7.12 -18.11
CA THR A 285 1.58 -6.65 -16.74
C THR A 285 0.80 -7.64 -15.87
N THR A 286 1.33 -7.99 -14.70
CA THR A 286 0.62 -8.81 -13.73
C THR A 286 0.91 -8.36 -12.30
N GLY A 287 0.05 -8.76 -11.37
CA GLY A 287 0.21 -8.45 -9.96
C GLY A 287 1.34 -9.25 -9.34
N ALA A 288 2.12 -8.59 -8.48
CA ALA A 288 3.18 -9.20 -7.69
C ALA A 288 3.02 -8.83 -6.20
N VAL A 289 3.47 -9.73 -5.33
CA VAL A 289 3.34 -9.59 -3.87
C VAL A 289 4.68 -9.86 -3.16
N HIS A 290 5.00 -9.05 -2.15
CA HIS A 290 6.12 -9.27 -1.24
C HIS A 290 5.73 -10.28 -0.17
N ALA A 291 5.56 -11.54 -0.57
CA ALA A 291 5.30 -12.66 0.32
C ALA A 291 5.58 -13.98 -0.39
N GLU A 292 5.95 -14.98 0.38
CA GLU A 292 6.04 -16.35 -0.12
C GLU A 292 4.63 -16.97 -0.11
N THR A 293 4.26 -17.64 -1.20
CA THR A 293 2.97 -18.34 -1.30
C THR A 293 3.19 -19.83 -1.07
N ILE A 294 2.68 -20.33 0.06
CA ILE A 294 2.70 -21.75 0.39
C ILE A 294 1.45 -22.41 -0.23
N ARG A 295 1.64 -23.60 -0.82
CA ARG A 295 0.59 -24.36 -1.54
C ARG A 295 0.55 -25.80 -1.05
N ASP A 296 -0.66 -26.32 -0.94
CA ASP A 296 -0.93 -27.73 -0.66
C ASP A 296 -0.15 -28.30 0.54
N GLU A 297 0.03 -27.50 1.60
CA GLU A 297 0.73 -27.93 2.81
C GLU A 297 -0.12 -28.94 3.58
N ALA A 298 0.44 -30.11 3.85
CA ALA A 298 -0.22 -31.14 4.65
C ALA A 298 -0.12 -30.79 6.14
N LEU A 299 -1.27 -30.67 6.81
CA LEU A 299 -1.36 -30.34 8.23
C LEU A 299 -1.41 -31.60 9.12
N GLY A 300 -1.86 -32.72 8.56
CA GLY A 300 -1.99 -34.01 9.24
C GLY A 300 -3.37 -34.65 9.07
N GLU A 301 -3.62 -35.72 9.83
CA GLU A 301 -4.90 -36.43 9.86
C GLU A 301 -5.70 -36.04 11.11
N ALA A 302 -7.01 -35.81 10.93
CA ALA A 302 -7.90 -35.47 12.03
C ALA A 302 -8.24 -36.67 12.91
N ALA A 303 -8.14 -36.50 14.22
CA ALA A 303 -8.61 -37.48 15.20
C ALA A 303 -10.14 -37.52 15.29
N GLY A 304 -10.82 -36.48 14.80
CA GLY A 304 -12.27 -36.36 14.79
C GLY A 304 -12.84 -35.98 16.15
N VAL A 305 -12.11 -35.15 16.91
CA VAL A 305 -12.49 -34.70 18.25
C VAL A 305 -12.81 -33.20 18.27
N PRO A 306 -13.81 -32.74 19.05
CA PRO A 306 -14.11 -31.32 19.16
C PRO A 306 -12.93 -30.51 19.71
N GLY A 307 -12.72 -29.31 19.17
CA GLY A 307 -11.65 -28.39 19.60
C GLY A 307 -10.24 -28.81 19.17
N GLU A 308 -10.10 -29.75 18.24
CA GLU A 308 -8.83 -30.17 17.67
C GLU A 308 -8.06 -28.99 17.05
N ARG A 309 -6.73 -29.07 17.09
CA ARG A 309 -5.84 -27.99 16.63
C ARG A 309 -4.71 -28.53 15.77
N PHE A 310 -4.35 -27.73 14.78
CA PHE A 310 -3.25 -27.98 13.86
C PHE A 310 -2.40 -26.71 13.77
N ARG A 311 -1.22 -26.83 13.17
CA ARG A 311 -0.33 -25.68 12.99
C ARG A 311 0.29 -25.74 11.60
N THR A 312 0.36 -24.59 10.95
CA THR A 312 1.15 -24.45 9.72
C THR A 312 2.65 -24.51 10.02
N GLU A 313 3.44 -25.03 9.09
CA GLU A 313 4.89 -25.08 9.19
C GLU A 313 5.48 -23.67 9.13
N HIS A 314 4.96 -22.84 8.22
CA HIS A 314 5.35 -21.44 8.10
C HIS A 314 4.39 -20.51 8.83
N ALA A 315 4.94 -19.66 9.70
CA ALA A 315 4.24 -18.58 10.39
C ALA A 315 5.16 -17.35 10.47
N PRO A 316 4.63 -16.13 10.57
CA PRO A 316 3.19 -15.79 10.59
C PRO A 316 2.51 -15.93 9.21
N VAL A 317 1.23 -16.26 9.22
CA VAL A 317 0.36 -16.20 8.05
C VAL A 317 0.02 -14.74 7.76
N ALA A 318 0.35 -14.24 6.58
CA ALA A 318 0.10 -12.86 6.19
C ALA A 318 -1.41 -12.57 6.06
N ALA A 319 -1.79 -11.34 6.41
CA ALA A 319 -3.15 -10.84 6.26
C ALA A 319 -3.64 -10.93 4.80
N GLY A 320 -4.90 -11.29 4.61
CA GLY A 320 -5.55 -11.42 3.31
C GLY A 320 -7.01 -11.87 3.46
N ASP A 321 -7.75 -11.86 2.35
CA ASP A 321 -9.13 -12.31 2.29
C ASP A 321 -9.31 -13.33 1.13
N PRO A 322 -9.44 -14.64 1.43
CA PRO A 322 -9.12 -15.27 2.71
C PRO A 322 -7.61 -15.29 2.98
N SER A 323 -7.21 -15.25 4.25
CA SER A 323 -5.80 -15.34 4.66
C SER A 323 -5.20 -16.74 4.47
N LEU A 324 -6.03 -17.77 4.66
CA LEU A 324 -5.70 -19.18 4.47
C LEU A 324 -6.90 -19.94 3.90
N VAL A 325 -6.67 -20.78 2.90
CA VAL A 325 -7.67 -21.71 2.33
C VAL A 325 -7.41 -23.09 2.90
N LEU A 326 -8.31 -23.59 3.76
CA LEU A 326 -8.21 -24.87 4.45
C LEU A 326 -9.14 -25.89 3.81
N GLU A 327 -8.67 -27.11 3.59
CA GLU A 327 -9.47 -28.22 3.08
C GLU A 327 -9.31 -29.50 3.91
N SER A 328 -10.38 -30.28 4.00
CA SER A 328 -10.38 -31.67 4.49
C SER A 328 -10.66 -32.65 3.36
N SER A 329 -10.07 -33.86 3.43
CA SER A 329 -10.43 -34.96 2.54
C SER A 329 -11.66 -35.70 3.08
N GLU A 330 -12.76 -35.67 2.33
CA GLU A 330 -14.03 -36.29 2.72
C GLU A 330 -14.72 -36.92 1.51
N GLY A 331 -15.19 -38.16 1.65
CA GLY A 331 -15.96 -38.85 0.60
C GLY A 331 -15.24 -38.97 -0.76
N GLY A 332 -13.90 -38.96 -0.76
CA GLY A 332 -13.09 -39.04 -1.99
C GLY A 332 -12.81 -37.70 -2.68
N GLY A 333 -13.16 -36.56 -2.06
CA GLY A 333 -12.85 -35.23 -2.58
C GLY A 333 -12.40 -34.26 -1.49
N TRP A 334 -12.04 -33.04 -1.90
CA TRP A 334 -11.68 -31.96 -0.98
C TRP A 334 -12.89 -31.10 -0.63
N ARG A 335 -12.99 -30.69 0.63
CA ARG A 335 -14.02 -29.78 1.14
C ARG A 335 -13.37 -28.60 1.82
N GLU A 336 -13.70 -27.40 1.35
CA GLU A 336 -13.21 -26.15 1.93
C GLU A 336 -13.90 -25.83 3.26
N TRP A 337 -13.13 -25.24 4.18
CA TRP A 337 -13.59 -24.69 5.44
C TRP A 337 -13.54 -23.16 5.38
N ALA A 338 -14.50 -22.50 6.01
CA ALA A 338 -14.56 -21.04 6.09
C ALA A 338 -13.90 -20.55 7.39
N ALA A 339 -13.03 -19.55 7.27
CA ALA A 339 -12.39 -18.91 8.42
C ALA A 339 -13.41 -18.03 9.17
N VAL A 340 -13.45 -18.13 10.49
CA VAL A 340 -14.27 -17.29 11.36
C VAL A 340 -13.45 -16.70 12.49
N GLU A 341 -13.83 -15.52 12.97
CA GLU A 341 -13.19 -14.89 14.14
C GLU A 341 -13.49 -15.68 15.43
N HIS A 342 -14.72 -16.20 15.54
CA HIS A 342 -15.18 -16.99 16.68
C HIS A 342 -16.27 -18.00 16.29
N PHE A 343 -16.41 -19.08 17.07
CA PHE A 343 -17.42 -20.11 16.81
C PHE A 343 -18.83 -19.80 17.37
N ALA A 344 -19.04 -18.67 18.05
CA ALA A 344 -20.28 -18.41 18.79
C ALA A 344 -21.56 -18.48 17.91
N ALA A 345 -21.46 -18.08 16.64
CA ALA A 345 -22.54 -18.13 15.67
C ALA A 345 -22.55 -19.42 14.81
N SER A 346 -21.57 -20.31 15.00
CA SER A 346 -21.42 -21.53 14.20
C SER A 346 -22.35 -22.64 14.69
N GLY A 347 -23.15 -23.18 13.79
CA GLY A 347 -23.90 -24.40 13.97
C GLY A 347 -23.02 -25.65 13.93
N PRO A 348 -23.54 -26.82 14.37
CA PRO A 348 -22.77 -28.06 14.48
C PRO A 348 -22.35 -28.66 13.13
N ALA A 349 -22.95 -28.22 12.01
CA ALA A 349 -22.60 -28.67 10.66
C ALA A 349 -21.77 -27.64 9.88
N ASP A 350 -21.52 -26.46 10.46
CA ASP A 350 -20.83 -25.37 9.78
C ASP A 350 -19.32 -25.66 9.74
N ARG A 351 -18.74 -25.75 8.55
CA ARG A 351 -17.32 -26.00 8.33
C ARG A 351 -16.50 -24.76 8.61
N HIS A 352 -16.43 -24.40 9.88
CA HIS A 352 -15.73 -23.22 10.34
C HIS A 352 -14.41 -23.61 11.01
N PHE A 353 -13.39 -22.81 10.79
CA PHE A 353 -12.13 -22.88 11.52
C PHE A 353 -11.72 -21.48 11.98
N ARG A 354 -10.91 -21.41 13.04
CA ARG A 354 -10.26 -20.17 13.47
C ARG A 354 -8.77 -20.27 13.24
N LEU A 355 -8.17 -19.22 12.71
CA LEU A 355 -6.73 -19.08 12.50
C LEU A 355 -6.16 -18.04 13.47
N ASP A 356 -5.16 -18.43 14.26
CA ASP A 356 -4.20 -17.49 14.82
C ASP A 356 -3.07 -17.28 13.81
N ALA A 357 -3.19 -16.21 13.04
CA ALA A 357 -2.27 -15.90 11.95
C ALA A 357 -0.84 -15.59 12.43
N ALA A 358 -0.67 -15.14 13.68
CA ALA A 358 0.67 -14.86 14.21
C ALA A 358 1.46 -16.16 14.49
N THR A 359 0.77 -17.19 14.99
CA THR A 359 1.39 -18.47 15.36
C THR A 359 1.26 -19.55 14.29
N GLY A 360 0.30 -19.40 13.37
CA GLY A 360 -0.11 -20.42 12.41
C GLY A 360 -1.05 -21.47 13.00
N GLU A 361 -1.57 -21.28 14.22
CA GLU A 361 -2.48 -22.24 14.85
C GLU A 361 -3.86 -22.20 14.19
N ILE A 362 -4.34 -23.36 13.76
CA ILE A 362 -5.68 -23.61 13.23
C ILE A 362 -6.44 -24.37 14.31
N SER A 363 -7.62 -23.89 14.67
CA SER A 363 -8.50 -24.55 15.63
C SER A 363 -9.87 -24.83 15.04
N PHE A 364 -10.47 -25.95 15.45
CA PHE A 364 -11.82 -26.36 15.08
C PHE A 364 -12.82 -26.14 16.21
N GLY A 365 -14.09 -26.25 15.86
CA GLY A 365 -15.22 -26.03 16.75
C GLY A 365 -15.20 -26.85 18.04
N PRO A 366 -15.30 -26.22 19.23
CA PRO A 366 -15.34 -26.95 20.50
C PRO A 366 -16.75 -27.49 20.83
N ALA A 367 -16.79 -28.53 21.66
CA ALA A 367 -18.01 -28.96 22.35
C ALA A 367 -18.03 -28.34 23.75
N VAL A 368 -19.06 -27.53 24.05
CA VAL A 368 -19.20 -26.85 25.34
C VAL A 368 -20.40 -27.44 26.09
N ARG A 369 -20.21 -27.72 27.38
CA ARG A 369 -21.30 -28.18 28.25
C ARG A 369 -22.20 -27.01 28.62
N THR A 370 -23.49 -27.16 28.39
CA THR A 370 -24.52 -26.17 28.73
C THR A 370 -24.97 -26.32 30.20
N PRO A 371 -25.58 -25.28 30.80
CA PRO A 371 -26.00 -25.32 32.22
C PRO A 371 -27.01 -26.44 32.56
N ASP A 372 -27.77 -26.90 31.57
CA ASP A 372 -28.70 -28.04 31.66
C ASP A 372 -27.99 -29.41 31.58
N GLY A 373 -26.66 -29.44 31.48
CA GLY A 373 -25.85 -30.64 31.36
C GLY A 373 -25.71 -31.18 29.94
N GLY A 374 -26.36 -30.56 28.94
CA GLY A 374 -26.22 -30.90 27.53
C GLY A 374 -24.83 -30.57 26.97
N LEU A 375 -24.50 -31.12 25.80
CA LEU A 375 -23.32 -30.73 25.02
C LEU A 375 -23.79 -29.99 23.78
N ARG A 376 -23.29 -28.77 23.60
CA ARG A 376 -23.50 -27.99 22.39
C ARG A 376 -22.19 -27.94 21.60
N GLN A 377 -22.26 -28.37 20.35
CA GLN A 377 -21.17 -28.29 19.39
C GLN A 377 -21.23 -26.94 18.67
N TYR A 378 -20.08 -26.27 18.54
CA TYR A 378 -19.94 -24.97 17.88
C TYR A 378 -19.04 -25.09 16.66
N GLY A 379 -19.59 -25.34 15.47
CA GLY A 379 -18.82 -25.68 14.25
C GLY A 379 -18.65 -27.19 14.07
N ALA A 380 -18.53 -27.63 12.82
CA ALA A 380 -18.27 -29.02 12.47
C ALA A 380 -16.89 -29.48 12.95
N VAL A 381 -16.76 -30.79 13.17
CA VAL A 381 -15.49 -31.46 13.46
C VAL A 381 -15.09 -32.21 12.19
N PRO A 382 -13.83 -32.11 11.73
CA PRO A 382 -13.36 -32.91 10.61
C PRO A 382 -13.57 -34.40 10.87
N ASP A 383 -13.91 -35.17 9.84
CA ASP A 383 -14.10 -36.61 10.00
C ASP A 383 -12.81 -37.28 10.49
N LYS A 384 -12.96 -38.29 11.34
CA LYS A 384 -11.80 -39.07 11.81
C LYS A 384 -11.07 -39.71 10.62
N GLY A 385 -9.76 -39.46 10.52
CA GLY A 385 -8.91 -39.91 9.42
C GLY A 385 -8.96 -39.00 8.18
N ALA A 386 -9.72 -37.90 8.21
CA ALA A 386 -9.66 -36.90 7.15
C ALA A 386 -8.29 -36.22 7.15
N VAL A 387 -7.66 -36.16 5.98
CA VAL A 387 -6.41 -35.42 5.78
C VAL A 387 -6.75 -33.95 5.67
N LEU A 388 -6.06 -33.12 6.44
CA LEU A 388 -6.18 -31.66 6.39
C LEU A 388 -5.02 -31.08 5.60
N ARG A 389 -5.33 -30.11 4.74
CA ARG A 389 -4.31 -29.33 4.03
C ARG A 389 -4.63 -27.84 4.01
N ALA A 390 -3.61 -27.02 4.17
CA ALA A 390 -3.67 -25.61 3.80
C ALA A 390 -3.40 -25.51 2.29
N ARG A 391 -4.47 -25.53 1.48
CA ARG A 391 -4.41 -25.46 0.01
C ARG A 391 -3.59 -24.25 -0.45
N ARG A 392 -3.76 -23.12 0.24
CA ARG A 392 -3.00 -21.90 -0.05
C ARG A 392 -3.00 -20.96 1.15
N TYR A 393 -1.84 -20.43 1.47
CA TYR A 393 -1.71 -19.24 2.31
C TYR A 393 -0.43 -18.48 1.94
N ARG A 394 -0.18 -17.33 2.58
CA ARG A 394 1.05 -16.59 2.39
C ARG A 394 1.77 -16.39 3.71
N THR A 395 3.09 -16.42 3.67
CA THR A 395 3.97 -16.13 4.81
C THR A 395 4.95 -15.02 4.45
N GLY A 396 5.46 -14.32 5.45
CA GLY A 396 6.26 -13.11 5.26
C GLY A 396 5.39 -11.85 5.13
N GLY A 397 5.77 -10.93 4.24
CA GLY A 397 5.20 -9.59 4.19
C GLY A 397 6.05 -8.57 4.95
N GLY A 398 5.41 -7.52 5.44
CA GLY A 398 6.09 -6.47 6.17
C GLY A 398 6.36 -5.21 5.37
N ARG A 399 6.77 -4.17 6.09
CA ARG A 399 6.99 -2.82 5.58
C ARG A 399 8.15 -2.73 4.60
N ALA A 400 9.10 -3.66 4.66
CA ALA A 400 10.21 -3.78 3.70
C ALA A 400 9.71 -3.97 2.26
N GLY A 401 8.52 -4.53 2.07
CA GLY A 401 7.87 -4.65 0.76
C GLY A 401 7.36 -3.31 0.20
N ASN A 402 7.35 -2.21 0.95
CA ASN A 402 6.87 -0.93 0.43
C ASN A 402 7.97 -0.25 -0.41
N VAL A 403 8.05 -0.65 -1.69
CA VAL A 403 9.08 -0.24 -2.63
C VAL A 403 8.57 0.85 -3.57
N ALA A 404 9.39 1.87 -3.85
CA ALA A 404 9.03 2.96 -4.75
C ALA A 404 8.79 2.47 -6.19
N ARG A 405 8.14 3.31 -7.01
CA ARG A 405 8.03 3.10 -8.46
C ARG A 405 9.41 2.83 -9.08
N GLY A 406 9.49 1.86 -9.99
CA GLY A 406 10.72 1.45 -10.66
C GLY A 406 11.75 0.76 -9.76
N GLY A 407 11.44 0.54 -8.48
CA GLY A 407 12.35 -0.13 -7.54
C GLY A 407 12.53 -1.61 -7.85
N LEU A 408 11.47 -2.31 -8.28
CA LEU A 408 11.53 -3.70 -8.73
C LEU A 408 12.05 -3.73 -10.16
N SER A 409 13.32 -4.09 -10.34
CA SER A 409 14.00 -4.02 -11.65
C SER A 409 14.89 -5.21 -11.97
N VAL A 410 14.96 -6.20 -11.07
CA VAL A 410 15.81 -7.38 -11.19
C VAL A 410 14.93 -8.61 -11.37
N LEU A 411 15.13 -9.37 -12.45
CA LEU A 411 14.56 -10.71 -12.62
C LEU A 411 15.42 -11.72 -11.83
N ARG A 412 14.81 -12.41 -10.85
CA ARG A 412 15.48 -13.51 -10.14
C ARG A 412 15.21 -14.84 -10.80
N THR A 413 13.96 -15.06 -11.23
CA THR A 413 13.60 -16.17 -12.10
C THR A 413 13.83 -15.75 -13.55
N SER A 414 14.65 -16.51 -14.28
CA SER A 414 14.83 -16.30 -15.72
C SER A 414 13.58 -16.72 -16.48
N VAL A 415 13.04 -15.82 -17.30
CA VAL A 415 11.90 -16.08 -18.18
C VAL A 415 12.37 -15.89 -19.63
N PRO A 416 12.14 -16.87 -20.53
CA PRO A 416 12.50 -16.72 -21.94
C PRO A 416 11.92 -15.45 -22.57
N TYR A 417 12.70 -14.82 -23.46
CA TYR A 417 12.31 -13.62 -24.21
C TYR A 417 12.04 -12.37 -23.39
N VAL A 418 12.15 -12.39 -22.05
CA VAL A 418 11.97 -11.22 -21.20
C VAL A 418 13.33 -10.58 -20.92
N THR A 419 13.45 -9.27 -21.14
CA THR A 419 14.71 -8.52 -20.95
C THR A 419 14.68 -7.60 -19.75
N GLN A 420 13.51 -7.07 -19.41
CA GLN A 420 13.35 -6.08 -18.35
C GLN A 420 12.07 -6.35 -17.59
N VAL A 421 12.10 -6.04 -16.29
CA VAL A 421 10.91 -5.95 -15.45
C VAL A 421 10.91 -4.61 -14.75
N GLU A 422 9.75 -4.03 -14.56
CA GLU A 422 9.57 -2.83 -13.73
C GLU A 422 8.20 -2.78 -13.05
N ASN A 423 8.13 -2.19 -11.86
CA ASN A 423 6.87 -1.76 -11.28
C ASN A 423 6.58 -0.31 -11.68
N ARG A 424 5.44 -0.10 -12.35
CA ARG A 424 5.06 1.25 -12.83
C ARG A 424 4.56 2.14 -11.70
N GLU A 425 3.99 1.55 -10.66
CA GLU A 425 3.59 2.23 -9.44
C GLU A 425 4.27 1.59 -8.22
N ALA A 426 4.37 2.35 -7.15
CA ALA A 426 4.98 1.87 -5.92
C ALA A 426 4.24 0.64 -5.36
N ALA A 427 4.98 -0.29 -4.78
CA ALA A 427 4.42 -1.37 -3.98
C ALA A 427 3.97 -0.86 -2.62
N ARG A 428 2.76 -1.23 -2.22
CA ARG A 428 2.10 -0.71 -1.03
C ARG A 428 1.32 -1.78 -0.29
N GLY A 429 0.99 -1.49 0.97
CA GLY A 429 0.21 -2.37 1.84
C GLY A 429 1.04 -3.31 2.71
N GLY A 430 2.37 -3.22 2.63
CA GLY A 430 3.27 -3.94 3.53
C GLY A 430 3.22 -3.36 4.94
N VAL A 431 2.90 -4.19 5.93
CA VAL A 431 2.85 -3.81 7.35
C VAL A 431 3.49 -4.93 8.16
N ASP A 432 4.38 -4.56 9.08
CA ASP A 432 5.04 -5.54 9.95
C ASP A 432 4.04 -6.17 10.92
N ALA A 433 4.36 -7.38 11.39
CA ALA A 433 3.55 -8.05 12.40
C ALA A 433 3.50 -7.21 13.69
N GLU A 434 2.35 -7.19 14.36
CA GLU A 434 2.19 -6.43 15.59
C GLU A 434 3.11 -6.99 16.69
N THR A 435 3.85 -6.09 17.34
CA THR A 435 4.68 -6.43 18.48
C THR A 435 3.84 -6.59 19.75
N LEU A 436 4.37 -7.34 20.73
CA LEU A 436 3.69 -7.49 22.03
C LEU A 436 3.43 -6.15 22.73
N GLU A 437 4.37 -5.20 22.61
CA GLU A 437 4.20 -3.86 23.22
C GLU A 437 3.12 -3.03 22.53
N GLU A 438 2.91 -3.21 21.22
CA GLU A 438 1.78 -2.61 20.50
C GLU A 438 0.47 -3.25 20.93
N ALA A 439 0.42 -4.58 21.03
CA ALA A 439 -0.76 -5.30 21.49
C ALA A 439 -1.16 -4.90 22.93
N LYS A 440 -0.20 -4.73 23.84
CA LYS A 440 -0.44 -4.20 25.20
C LYS A 440 -1.06 -2.80 25.18
N ARG A 441 -0.69 -1.94 24.21
CA ARG A 441 -1.28 -0.60 24.04
C ARG A 441 -2.66 -0.63 23.39
N ARG A 442 -2.88 -1.53 22.42
CA ARG A 442 -4.15 -1.72 21.71
C ARG A 442 -5.23 -2.32 22.60
N THR A 443 -4.88 -3.29 23.44
CA THR A 443 -5.86 -4.13 24.17
C THR A 443 -6.82 -3.32 25.07
N PRO A 444 -6.37 -2.38 25.91
CA PRO A 444 -7.30 -1.60 26.74
C PRO A 444 -8.32 -0.81 25.93
N VAL A 445 -7.96 -0.41 24.71
CA VAL A 445 -8.85 0.30 23.80
C VAL A 445 -9.84 -0.68 23.18
N ALA A 446 -9.36 -1.84 22.74
CA ALA A 446 -10.18 -2.92 22.19
C ALA A 446 -11.27 -3.39 23.16
N LEU A 447 -10.92 -3.59 24.43
CA LEU A 447 -11.84 -4.04 25.47
C LEU A 447 -12.93 -3.01 25.79
N ARG A 448 -12.62 -1.71 25.63
CA ARG A 448 -13.61 -0.64 25.83
C ARG A 448 -14.62 -0.57 24.68
N ALA A 449 -14.17 -0.78 23.45
CA ALA A 449 -15.02 -0.70 22.27
C ALA A 449 -16.04 -1.87 22.16
N GLN A 450 -15.75 -3.03 22.76
CA GLN A 450 -16.59 -4.24 22.70
C GLN A 450 -17.04 -4.64 21.27
N ASP A 451 -16.16 -4.40 20.29
CA ASP A 451 -16.42 -4.60 18.85
C ASP A 451 -17.63 -3.81 18.30
N ARG A 452 -17.94 -2.66 18.89
CA ARG A 452 -19.01 -1.75 18.44
C ARG A 452 -18.45 -0.35 18.18
N ALA A 453 -18.82 0.23 17.05
CA ALA A 453 -18.39 1.56 16.65
C ALA A 453 -19.29 2.64 17.27
N VAL A 454 -19.12 2.94 18.57
CA VAL A 454 -20.00 3.89 19.29
C VAL A 454 -19.40 5.30 19.32
N THR A 455 -18.14 5.43 19.72
CA THR A 455 -17.42 6.70 19.79
C THR A 455 -16.55 6.90 18.55
N ALA A 456 -16.15 8.15 18.27
CA ALA A 456 -15.23 8.44 17.15
C ALA A 456 -13.93 7.62 17.24
N ARG A 457 -13.44 7.38 18.46
CA ARG A 457 -12.26 6.53 18.68
C ARG A 457 -12.53 5.07 18.31
N ASP A 458 -13.72 4.55 18.58
CA ASP A 458 -14.07 3.16 18.22
C ASP A 458 -14.12 2.99 16.70
N TYR A 459 -14.67 3.97 15.96
CA TYR A 459 -14.61 3.99 14.50
C TYR A 459 -13.17 3.98 13.97
N GLU A 460 -12.29 4.80 14.54
CA GLU A 460 -10.87 4.86 14.13
C GLU A 460 -10.15 3.52 14.37
N GLU A 461 -10.36 2.88 15.50
CA GLU A 461 -9.72 1.60 15.86
C GLU A 461 -10.25 0.43 15.04
N LEU A 462 -11.57 0.35 14.84
CA LEU A 462 -12.19 -0.71 14.03
C LEU A 462 -11.80 -0.57 12.55
N ALA A 463 -11.72 0.65 12.03
CA ALA A 463 -11.25 0.89 10.67
C ALA A 463 -9.77 0.48 10.49
N ARG A 464 -8.90 0.70 11.49
CA ARG A 464 -7.50 0.24 11.45
C ARG A 464 -7.38 -1.29 11.43
N ARG A 465 -8.30 -2.00 12.08
CA ARG A 465 -8.35 -3.48 12.00
C ARG A 465 -8.80 -3.95 10.62
N ALA A 466 -9.79 -3.29 10.03
CA ALA A 466 -10.29 -3.60 8.69
C ALA A 466 -9.24 -3.35 7.60
N ALA A 467 -8.36 -2.37 7.81
CA ALA A 467 -7.34 -1.98 6.86
C ALA A 467 -6.02 -1.59 7.57
N PRO A 468 -5.21 -2.59 7.96
CA PRO A 468 -3.91 -2.36 8.59
C PRO A 468 -2.94 -1.58 7.68
N ASP A 469 -3.14 -1.68 6.36
CA ASP A 469 -2.43 -1.01 5.27
C ASP A 469 -2.74 0.50 5.14
N THR A 470 -3.52 1.08 6.07
CA THR A 470 -3.76 2.53 6.13
C THR A 470 -2.69 3.25 6.94
N ALA A 471 -2.32 4.46 6.51
CA ALA A 471 -1.39 5.29 7.28
C ALA A 471 -2.12 5.99 8.43
N ARG A 472 -3.26 6.61 8.13
CA ARG A 472 -4.01 7.42 9.10
C ARG A 472 -5.49 7.23 8.90
N ILE A 473 -6.21 7.10 10.02
CA ILE A 473 -7.66 7.13 10.05
C ILE A 473 -8.09 8.18 11.05
N ARG A 474 -9.06 9.01 10.65
CA ARG A 474 -9.66 10.04 11.49
C ARG A 474 -11.16 9.98 11.40
N CYS A 475 -11.84 9.89 12.54
CA CYS A 475 -13.29 9.93 12.60
C CYS A 475 -13.74 11.31 13.08
N LEU A 476 -14.66 11.93 12.34
CA LEU A 476 -15.25 13.22 12.66
C LEU A 476 -16.78 13.09 12.76
N PRO A 477 -17.41 13.77 13.75
CA PRO A 477 -18.85 13.99 13.69
C PRO A 477 -19.17 14.87 12.48
N VAL A 478 -20.30 14.62 11.82
CA VAL A 478 -20.80 15.51 10.76
C VAL A 478 -21.69 16.56 11.41
N ASP A 479 -21.13 17.73 11.71
CA ASP A 479 -21.91 18.88 12.17
C ASP A 479 -22.10 19.85 11.01
N GLU A 480 -23.35 19.94 10.54
CA GLU A 480 -23.95 21.19 10.02
C GLU A 480 -25.46 21.04 9.73
N ALA A 481 -26.01 19.83 9.52
CA ALA A 481 -27.47 19.64 9.36
C ALA A 481 -28.02 18.22 9.63
N GLY A 482 -27.20 17.27 10.10
CA GLY A 482 -27.60 15.86 10.14
C GLY A 482 -27.23 15.15 11.43
N THR A 483 -28.16 15.12 12.39
CA THR A 483 -28.07 14.20 13.53
C THR A 483 -27.86 12.76 13.02
N GLY A 484 -26.97 12.01 13.70
CA GLY A 484 -26.71 10.61 13.39
C GLY A 484 -25.88 10.33 12.13
N ALA A 485 -24.87 11.14 11.81
CA ALA A 485 -23.91 10.83 10.75
C ALA A 485 -22.46 10.92 11.23
N VAL A 486 -21.62 10.00 10.76
CA VAL A 486 -20.20 9.89 11.09
C VAL A 486 -19.39 9.84 9.81
N ARG A 487 -18.31 10.62 9.74
CA ARG A 487 -17.38 10.65 8.60
C ARG A 487 -16.03 10.08 9.02
N VAL A 488 -15.63 8.98 8.38
CA VAL A 488 -14.33 8.32 8.58
C VAL A 488 -13.43 8.68 7.41
N LEU A 489 -12.37 9.43 7.71
CA LEU A 489 -11.35 9.84 6.77
C LEU A 489 -10.25 8.78 6.72
N VAL A 490 -9.95 8.29 5.53
CA VAL A 490 -8.93 7.26 5.30
C VAL A 490 -7.78 7.86 4.50
N VAL A 491 -6.58 7.81 5.08
CA VAL A 491 -5.31 8.15 4.41
C VAL A 491 -4.56 6.85 4.15
N PRO A 492 -4.33 6.47 2.87
CA PRO A 492 -3.59 5.26 2.54
C PRO A 492 -2.11 5.41 2.94
N GLN A 493 -1.42 4.28 3.12
CA GLN A 493 0.03 4.29 3.06
C GLN A 493 0.48 4.70 1.65
N ALA A 494 1.47 5.57 1.58
CA ALA A 494 2.09 5.99 0.33
C ALA A 494 3.60 5.89 0.45
N VAL A 495 4.23 5.44 -0.63
CA VAL A 495 5.68 5.36 -0.74
C VAL A 495 6.13 6.52 -1.61
N PRO A 496 6.98 7.43 -1.11
CA PRO A 496 7.53 8.51 -1.92
C PRO A 496 8.25 7.99 -3.16
N ASP A 497 8.15 8.74 -4.25
CA ASP A 497 8.89 8.46 -5.48
C ASP A 497 10.41 8.67 -5.27
N PRO A 498 11.26 8.16 -6.18
CA PRO A 498 12.69 8.46 -6.16
C PRO A 498 12.93 9.97 -6.06
N GLY A 499 13.67 10.39 -5.02
CA GLY A 499 13.80 11.80 -4.63
C GLY A 499 12.96 12.21 -3.42
N GLY A 500 12.23 11.27 -2.79
CA GLY A 500 11.61 11.45 -1.47
C GLY A 500 10.32 12.27 -1.48
N ARG A 501 9.65 12.41 -2.62
CA ARG A 501 8.45 13.25 -2.77
C ARG A 501 7.22 12.40 -3.03
N LEU A 502 6.12 12.74 -2.35
CA LEU A 502 4.81 12.16 -2.61
C LEU A 502 4.11 12.88 -3.76
N ARG A 503 3.47 12.12 -4.64
CA ARG A 503 2.48 12.66 -5.59
C ARG A 503 1.09 12.63 -4.95
N PHE A 504 0.23 13.56 -5.37
CA PHE A 504 -1.09 13.73 -4.77
C PHE A 504 -1.95 12.46 -4.93
N GLU A 505 -1.89 11.83 -6.09
CA GLU A 505 -2.65 10.62 -6.44
C GLU A 505 -2.30 9.45 -5.50
N GLN A 506 -1.09 9.46 -4.92
CA GLN A 506 -0.66 8.41 -3.98
C GLN A 506 -1.40 8.49 -2.64
N LEU A 507 -1.95 9.66 -2.30
CA LEU A 507 -2.69 9.91 -1.07
C LEU A 507 -4.21 9.72 -1.22
N VAL A 508 -4.68 9.41 -2.43
CA VAL A 508 -6.08 9.09 -2.69
C VAL A 508 -6.31 7.60 -2.43
N PRO A 509 -7.17 7.21 -1.47
CA PRO A 509 -7.48 5.81 -1.21
C PRO A 509 -8.29 5.22 -2.37
N GLY A 510 -7.93 4.01 -2.80
CA GLY A 510 -8.70 3.29 -3.82
C GLY A 510 -10.04 2.76 -3.32
N ASP A 511 -10.95 2.47 -4.25
CA ASP A 511 -12.33 2.04 -3.95
C ASP A 511 -12.39 0.74 -3.15
N ASP A 512 -11.48 -0.21 -3.38
CA ASP A 512 -11.42 -1.47 -2.64
C ASP A 512 -11.15 -1.27 -1.15
N LEU A 513 -10.20 -0.38 -0.84
CA LEU A 513 -9.86 -0.01 0.53
C LEU A 513 -11.08 0.64 1.21
N LEU A 514 -11.71 1.60 0.55
CA LEU A 514 -12.90 2.28 1.08
C LEU A 514 -14.07 1.30 1.29
N ARG A 515 -14.31 0.38 0.33
CA ARG A 515 -15.35 -0.65 0.44
C ARG A 515 -15.09 -1.62 1.59
N ARG A 516 -13.84 -2.07 1.77
CA ARG A 516 -13.44 -2.96 2.87
C ARG A 516 -13.69 -2.32 4.22
N VAL A 517 -13.22 -1.08 4.42
CA VAL A 517 -13.45 -0.32 5.66
C VAL A 517 -14.93 -0.07 5.89
N THR A 518 -15.67 0.32 4.85
CA THR A 518 -17.12 0.59 4.94
C THR A 518 -17.87 -0.66 5.39
N ARG A 519 -17.65 -1.81 4.73
CA ARG A 519 -18.33 -3.08 5.09
C ARG A 519 -18.04 -3.48 6.53
N TYR A 520 -16.77 -3.45 6.93
CA TYR A 520 -16.35 -3.85 8.27
C TYR A 520 -16.98 -2.98 9.38
N LEU A 521 -17.10 -1.67 9.14
CA LEU A 521 -17.75 -0.73 10.07
C LEU A 521 -19.28 -0.83 10.03
N ASP A 522 -19.88 -1.15 8.88
CA ASP A 522 -21.33 -1.26 8.71
C ASP A 522 -21.92 -2.36 9.59
N ASP A 523 -21.21 -3.49 9.74
CA ASP A 523 -21.59 -4.60 10.61
C ASP A 523 -21.52 -4.24 12.11
N ARG A 524 -20.83 -3.15 12.46
CA ARG A 524 -20.46 -2.80 13.86
C ARG A 524 -20.99 -1.45 14.32
N ARG A 525 -21.60 -0.65 13.44
CA ARG A 525 -22.20 0.64 13.80
C ARG A 525 -23.57 0.47 14.49
N PRO A 526 -23.97 1.40 15.37
CA PRO A 526 -25.34 1.46 15.85
C PRO A 526 -26.35 1.67 14.72
N ILE A 527 -27.51 1.02 14.83
CA ILE A 527 -28.62 1.20 13.90
C ILE A 527 -29.03 2.69 13.89
N GLY A 528 -29.25 3.23 12.69
CA GLY A 528 -29.66 4.62 12.49
C GLY A 528 -28.52 5.63 12.32
N ILE A 529 -27.27 5.25 12.55
CA ILE A 529 -26.11 6.10 12.26
C ILE A 529 -25.72 5.96 10.79
N ARG A 530 -25.68 7.05 10.03
CA ARG A 530 -25.17 7.09 8.66
C ARG A 530 -23.64 7.14 8.68
N LEU A 531 -23.00 6.25 7.92
CA LEU A 531 -21.55 6.18 7.80
C LEU A 531 -21.12 6.70 6.42
N ALA A 532 -20.18 7.63 6.41
CA ALA A 532 -19.49 8.07 5.20
C ALA A 532 -17.98 7.78 5.36
N VAL A 533 -17.42 6.95 4.48
CA VAL A 533 -15.99 6.65 4.44
C VAL A 533 -15.40 7.24 3.17
N GLY A 534 -14.30 8.00 3.29
CA GLY A 534 -13.68 8.63 2.12
C GLY A 534 -12.33 9.27 2.44
N PRO A 535 -11.67 9.89 1.44
CA PRO A 535 -10.44 10.64 1.66
C PRO A 535 -10.67 11.89 2.51
N PRO A 536 -9.63 12.41 3.19
CA PRO A 536 -9.64 13.77 3.67
C PRO A 536 -9.49 14.78 2.54
N PHE A 537 -9.79 16.03 2.84
CA PHE A 537 -9.43 17.12 1.94
C PHE A 537 -7.94 17.42 2.10
N TYR A 538 -7.21 17.57 1.00
CA TYR A 538 -5.81 17.98 1.03
C TYR A 538 -5.69 19.40 0.51
N GLN A 539 -5.31 20.30 1.40
CA GLN A 539 -4.94 21.65 1.04
C GLN A 539 -3.50 21.61 0.50
N GLY A 540 -3.35 21.76 -0.81
CA GLY A 540 -2.05 22.02 -1.41
C GLY A 540 -1.46 23.30 -0.84
N VAL A 541 -0.16 23.30 -0.57
CA VAL A 541 0.57 24.49 -0.10
C VAL A 541 1.81 24.68 -0.94
N THR A 542 1.94 25.86 -1.55
CA THR A 542 3.19 26.32 -2.14
C THR A 542 3.87 27.30 -1.19
N VAL A 543 5.09 26.96 -0.76
CA VAL A 543 5.97 27.87 -0.04
C VAL A 543 6.85 28.58 -1.07
N VAL A 544 6.84 29.91 -1.05
CA VAL A 544 7.79 30.75 -1.78
C VAL A 544 8.72 31.38 -0.76
N ALA A 545 10.01 31.04 -0.82
CA ALA A 545 11.00 31.51 0.15
C ALA A 545 12.27 32.04 -0.50
N THR A 546 12.85 33.07 0.11
CA THR A 546 14.18 33.61 -0.23
C THR A 546 15.11 33.37 0.95
N VAL A 547 16.23 32.70 0.70
CA VAL A 547 17.24 32.38 1.73
C VAL A 547 18.62 32.84 1.30
N HIS A 548 19.44 33.27 2.24
CA HIS A 548 20.85 33.58 2.06
C HIS A 548 21.68 32.37 2.45
N ALA A 549 22.58 31.96 1.57
CA ALA A 549 23.56 30.92 1.85
C ALA A 549 24.85 31.55 2.40
N PHE A 550 25.51 30.86 3.34
CA PHE A 550 26.85 31.22 3.76
C PHE A 550 27.80 31.26 2.55
N ALA A 551 28.79 32.17 2.57
CA ALA A 551 29.72 32.36 1.45
C ALA A 551 30.45 31.07 1.00
N ALA A 552 30.70 30.13 1.92
CA ALA A 552 31.37 28.86 1.64
C ALA A 552 30.41 27.72 1.20
N ALA A 553 29.09 27.93 1.25
CA ALA A 553 28.10 26.92 0.87
C ALA A 553 27.78 27.01 -0.63
N GLU A 554 27.55 25.85 -1.27
CA GLU A 554 27.09 25.79 -2.65
C GLU A 554 25.59 26.10 -2.73
N GLY A 555 25.22 27.16 -3.46
CA GLY A 555 23.84 27.67 -3.48
C GLY A 555 22.80 26.64 -3.95
N GLU A 556 23.14 25.81 -4.94
CA GLU A 556 22.25 24.77 -5.45
C GLU A 556 22.05 23.61 -4.46
N ALA A 557 23.09 23.26 -3.69
CA ALA A 557 22.99 22.26 -2.63
C ALA A 557 22.08 22.77 -1.49
N VAL A 558 22.23 24.04 -1.10
CA VAL A 558 21.35 24.70 -0.12
C VAL A 558 19.91 24.73 -0.63
N ARG A 559 19.70 25.08 -1.91
CA ARG A 559 18.37 25.10 -2.52
C ARG A 559 17.70 23.72 -2.45
N ARG A 560 18.45 22.67 -2.78
CA ARG A 560 17.95 21.28 -2.73
C ARG A 560 17.62 20.86 -1.30
N ALA A 561 18.53 21.08 -0.36
CA ALA A 561 18.31 20.77 1.06
C ALA A 561 17.13 21.55 1.66
N ALA A 562 16.93 22.81 1.26
CA ALA A 562 15.80 23.62 1.67
C ALA A 562 14.47 23.06 1.12
N LEU A 563 14.43 22.69 -0.16
CA LEU A 563 13.25 22.03 -0.74
C LEU A 563 12.94 20.72 0.00
N ASP A 564 13.94 19.87 0.20
CA ASP A 564 13.77 18.58 0.85
C ASP A 564 13.26 18.73 2.29
N ALA A 565 13.76 19.73 3.03
CA ALA A 565 13.26 20.06 4.37
C ALA A 565 11.79 20.51 4.36
N LEU A 566 11.36 21.31 3.37
CA LEU A 566 9.97 21.74 3.23
C LEU A 566 9.04 20.56 2.90
N TYR A 567 9.42 19.73 1.93
CA TYR A 567 8.67 18.53 1.56
C TYR A 567 8.55 17.57 2.74
N ALA A 568 9.63 17.33 3.48
CA ALA A 568 9.62 16.47 4.66
C ALA A 568 8.76 17.04 5.81
N HIS A 569 8.81 18.35 6.07
CA HIS A 569 8.06 18.97 7.16
C HIS A 569 6.55 19.06 6.87
N LEU A 570 6.17 19.33 5.62
CA LEU A 570 4.78 19.44 5.19
C LEU A 570 4.20 18.11 4.68
N ASP A 571 4.88 17.00 4.94
CA ASP A 571 4.42 15.67 4.59
C ASP A 571 3.20 15.25 5.46
N PRO A 572 2.08 14.82 4.85
CA PRO A 572 0.88 14.43 5.61
C PRO A 572 1.03 13.11 6.36
N LEU A 573 2.02 12.27 6.05
CA LEU A 573 2.26 10.97 6.66
C LEU A 573 3.35 11.01 7.73
N THR A 574 4.48 11.66 7.42
CA THR A 574 5.69 11.66 8.28
C THR A 574 6.12 13.04 8.75
N GLY A 575 5.50 14.11 8.23
CA GLY A 575 5.86 15.48 8.55
C GLY A 575 5.34 15.97 9.90
N GLY A 576 5.24 17.29 10.04
CA GLY A 576 4.86 17.97 11.27
C GLY A 576 5.96 17.97 12.33
N SER A 577 5.73 18.70 13.42
CA SER A 577 6.72 18.91 14.48
C SER A 577 7.06 17.66 15.31
N ASP A 578 6.18 16.66 15.32
CA ASP A 578 6.35 15.40 16.04
C ASP A 578 6.72 14.22 15.12
N GLY A 579 6.90 14.46 13.81
CA GLY A 579 7.26 13.44 12.82
C GLY A 579 6.18 12.36 12.60
N ARG A 580 4.92 12.66 12.94
CA ARG A 580 3.78 11.73 12.84
C ARG A 580 2.75 12.14 11.77
N GLY A 581 3.17 13.01 10.84
CA GLY A 581 2.34 13.60 9.81
C GLY A 581 1.62 14.85 10.29
N TRP A 582 1.32 15.76 9.35
CA TRP A 582 0.61 17.00 9.67
C TRP A 582 -0.72 16.75 10.39
N ARG A 583 -1.03 17.51 11.46
CA ARG A 583 -2.25 17.29 12.24
C ARG A 583 -3.49 17.79 11.50
N PHE A 584 -4.57 17.00 11.51
CA PHE A 584 -5.87 17.39 10.92
C PHE A 584 -6.36 18.72 11.47
N GLY A 585 -6.75 19.63 10.57
CA GLY A 585 -7.27 20.96 10.90
C GLY A 585 -6.30 21.91 11.61
N ARG A 586 -5.02 21.55 11.76
CA ARG A 586 -4.03 22.44 12.37
C ARG A 586 -3.59 23.48 11.34
N PRO A 587 -3.75 24.78 11.60
CA PRO A 587 -3.35 25.82 10.66
C PRO A 587 -1.83 25.81 10.43
N LEU A 588 -1.41 26.12 9.21
CA LEU A 588 -0.01 26.33 8.85
C LEU A 588 0.33 27.81 8.98
N GLN A 589 1.46 28.12 9.62
CA GLN A 589 1.94 29.48 9.81
C GLN A 589 3.34 29.66 9.19
N ALA A 590 3.59 30.82 8.58
CA ALA A 590 4.86 31.14 7.93
C ALA A 590 6.05 31.07 8.90
N GLY A 591 5.85 31.44 10.18
CA GLY A 591 6.90 31.34 11.20
C GLY A 591 7.40 29.92 11.47
N GLU A 592 6.55 28.90 11.29
CA GLU A 592 6.97 27.50 11.41
C GLU A 592 7.86 27.08 10.23
N VAL A 593 7.51 27.54 9.03
CA VAL A 593 8.29 27.33 7.80
C VAL A 593 9.64 28.06 7.89
N PHE A 594 9.66 29.26 8.45
CA PHE A 594 10.89 30.01 8.72
C PHE A 594 11.84 29.20 9.61
N ALA A 595 11.32 28.62 10.70
CA ALA A 595 12.10 27.79 11.62
C ALA A 595 12.60 26.47 10.98
N VAL A 596 11.89 25.93 9.99
CA VAL A 596 12.34 24.77 9.20
C VAL A 596 13.51 25.17 8.31
N LEU A 597 13.36 26.24 7.54
CA LEU A 597 14.40 26.71 6.61
C LEU A 597 15.67 27.20 7.32
N GLN A 598 15.53 27.85 8.48
CA GLN A 598 16.69 28.32 9.27
C GLN A 598 17.55 27.17 9.82
N ARG A 599 17.00 25.94 9.92
CA ARG A 599 17.74 24.75 10.37
C ARG A 599 18.46 24.02 9.24
N VAL A 600 18.27 24.44 7.99
CA VAL A 600 18.90 23.81 6.82
C VAL A 600 20.40 24.12 6.83
N PRO A 601 21.29 23.11 6.75
CA PRO A 601 22.72 23.34 6.67
C PRO A 601 23.08 24.24 5.48
N GLY A 602 23.88 25.28 5.74
CA GLY A 602 24.31 26.25 4.72
C GLY A 602 23.43 27.49 4.60
N VAL A 603 22.24 27.52 5.22
CA VAL A 603 21.41 28.74 5.31
C VAL A 603 21.94 29.64 6.42
N GLU A 604 22.29 30.88 6.07
CA GLU A 604 22.69 31.94 7.00
C GLU A 604 21.47 32.70 7.54
N LEU A 605 20.59 33.12 6.61
CA LEU A 605 19.42 33.94 6.92
C LEU A 605 18.25 33.53 6.02
N VAL A 606 17.05 33.44 6.58
CA VAL A 606 15.81 33.39 5.80
C VAL A 606 15.28 34.81 5.68
N ASP A 607 15.21 35.34 4.45
CA ASP A 607 14.81 36.72 4.18
C ASP A 607 13.28 36.86 4.12
N GLU A 608 12.64 35.94 3.40
CA GLU A 608 11.19 35.99 3.17
C GLU A 608 10.60 34.58 3.07
N VAL A 609 9.40 34.41 3.62
CA VAL A 609 8.57 33.21 3.45
C VAL A 609 7.13 33.66 3.22
N ARG A 610 6.55 33.25 2.08
CA ARG A 610 5.12 33.43 1.78
C ARG A 610 4.46 32.08 1.53
N LEU A 611 3.26 31.91 2.07
CA LEU A 611 2.45 30.71 1.85
C LEU A 611 1.37 31.00 0.82
N HIS A 612 1.17 30.07 -0.10
CA HIS A 612 0.06 30.10 -1.03
C HIS A 612 -0.74 28.82 -0.89
N ALA A 613 -2.05 28.96 -0.64
CA ALA A 613 -2.97 27.85 -0.82
C ALA A 613 -2.95 27.43 -2.29
N ALA A 614 -2.86 26.14 -2.55
CA ALA A 614 -2.83 25.58 -3.89
C ALA A 614 -3.83 24.44 -4.02
N ASP A 615 -4.41 24.29 -5.20
CA ASP A 615 -5.18 23.13 -5.58
C ASP A 615 -4.24 22.15 -6.31
N PRO A 616 -3.94 20.97 -5.75
CA PRO A 616 -3.03 20.01 -6.37
C PRO A 616 -3.58 19.39 -7.66
N LEU A 617 -4.89 19.43 -7.90
CA LEU A 617 -5.52 18.89 -9.12
C LEU A 617 -5.46 19.89 -10.27
N THR A 618 -5.76 21.16 -9.99
CA THR A 618 -5.82 22.20 -11.03
C THR A 618 -4.54 23.02 -11.16
N GLY A 619 -3.64 22.92 -10.17
CA GLY A 619 -2.41 23.70 -10.08
C GLY A 619 -2.62 25.18 -9.77
N LYS A 620 -3.85 25.63 -9.55
CA LYS A 620 -4.16 27.02 -9.22
C LYS A 620 -3.63 27.36 -7.83
N ARG A 621 -3.04 28.56 -7.72
CA ARG A 621 -2.56 29.13 -6.45
C ARG A 621 -3.44 30.31 -6.06
N GLY A 622 -3.80 30.36 -4.79
CA GLY A 622 -4.43 31.52 -4.16
C GLY A 622 -3.41 32.60 -3.80
N ASP A 623 -3.93 33.64 -3.17
CA ASP A 623 -3.15 34.80 -2.72
C ASP A 623 -2.11 34.42 -1.67
N ALA A 624 -1.05 35.22 -1.58
CA ALA A 624 -0.03 35.07 -0.55
C ALA A 624 -0.63 35.37 0.82
N SER A 625 -0.31 34.52 1.80
CA SER A 625 -0.71 34.68 3.20
C SER A 625 0.40 34.21 4.14
N ASP A 626 0.41 34.76 5.36
CA ASP A 626 1.28 34.29 6.45
C ASP A 626 0.68 33.10 7.20
N ARG A 627 -0.60 32.79 6.94
CA ARG A 627 -1.35 31.72 7.61
C ARG A 627 -2.34 31.07 6.65
N ILE A 628 -2.38 29.75 6.66
CA ILE A 628 -3.39 28.94 5.96
C ILE A 628 -4.18 28.18 7.01
N ASP A 629 -5.45 28.54 7.16
CA ASP A 629 -6.40 27.83 8.02
C ASP A 629 -6.90 26.56 7.32
N LEU A 630 -7.12 25.51 8.12
CA LEU A 630 -7.49 24.19 7.65
C LEU A 630 -8.73 23.73 8.39
N ASP A 631 -9.71 23.21 7.65
CA ASP A 631 -10.88 22.58 8.24
C ASP A 631 -10.50 21.35 9.07
N ALA A 632 -11.35 20.96 10.03
CA ALA A 632 -11.13 19.78 10.87
C ALA A 632 -10.91 18.48 10.08
N SER A 633 -11.38 18.43 8.82
CA SER A 633 -11.24 17.31 7.90
C SER A 633 -10.09 17.42 6.90
N ALA A 634 -9.31 18.50 6.98
CA ALA A 634 -8.26 18.83 6.03
C ALA A 634 -6.85 18.48 6.55
N LEU A 635 -5.97 18.14 5.61
CA LEU A 635 -4.53 17.95 5.78
C LEU A 635 -3.76 18.88 4.85
N VAL A 636 -2.54 19.24 5.24
CA VAL A 636 -1.59 19.91 4.33
C VAL A 636 -1.01 18.89 3.36
N PHE A 637 -0.83 19.33 2.12
CA PHE A 637 -0.04 18.64 1.11
C PHE A 637 0.98 19.61 0.51
N SER A 638 2.26 19.22 0.51
CA SER A 638 3.31 20.01 -0.11
C SER A 638 3.14 20.04 -1.64
N TYR A 639 3.05 21.24 -2.22
CA TYR A 639 2.83 21.43 -3.66
C TYR A 639 3.79 22.46 -4.26
N ASP A 640 4.70 22.01 -5.12
CA ASP A 640 5.61 22.81 -5.98
C ASP A 640 6.24 24.05 -5.31
N HIS A 641 6.93 23.83 -4.19
CA HIS A 641 7.65 24.87 -3.46
C HIS A 641 8.72 25.56 -4.31
N LYS A 642 8.93 26.87 -4.08
CA LYS A 642 9.93 27.70 -4.76
C LYS A 642 10.88 28.30 -3.73
N VAL A 643 12.15 27.93 -3.82
CA VAL A 643 13.21 28.49 -2.97
C VAL A 643 14.22 29.20 -3.85
N ARG A 644 14.42 30.49 -3.60
CA ARG A 644 15.49 31.29 -4.19
C ARG A 644 16.63 31.42 -3.19
N VAL A 645 17.85 31.09 -3.62
CA VAL A 645 19.06 31.23 -2.79
C VAL A 645 19.85 32.43 -3.26
N LEU A 646 20.28 33.27 -2.32
CA LEU A 646 21.15 34.44 -2.53
C LEU A 646 22.51 34.18 -1.88
N GLY A 647 23.60 34.53 -2.57
CA GLY A 647 24.96 34.25 -2.10
C GLY A 647 25.40 32.79 -2.29
N GLY A 648 26.54 32.43 -1.70
CA GLY A 648 27.19 31.12 -1.85
C GLY A 648 28.29 31.07 -2.92
N ALA A 649 29.09 30.00 -2.89
CA ALA A 649 30.07 29.71 -3.92
C ALA A 649 29.35 29.25 -5.21
N SER A 650 29.83 29.72 -6.36
CA SER A 650 29.29 29.40 -7.70
C SER A 650 29.61 27.97 -8.13
#